data_AF-A0A7V9LAD6-F1
#
_entry.id   AF-A0A7V9LAD6-F1
#
_cell.length_a   1.000
_cell.length_b   1.000
_cell.length_c   1.000
_cell.angle_alpha   90.00
_cell.angle_beta   90.00
_cell.angle_gamma   90.00
#
_symmetry.space_group_name_H-M   'P 1'
#
loop_
_entity.id
_entity.type
_entity.pdbx_description
1 polymer ?
#
loop_
_entity_poly.entity_id
_entity_poly.type
_entity_poly.pdbx_seq_one_letter_code
_entity_poly.pdbx_strand_id
1 'polypeptide(L)'
;MRFVSFGLAAAALVSCGDNITLPPGDPGALVTVEVSSRVGVLLDDIDDVAGGVGATTRDRVVADLLARPETFWQARAALQLRLTTLRLVYRASYYDEASGKNALPLPPEEAWTITVAGSPTRQMIDGHDYVAIDYTFSSTLLTGVDEPRASDFALGRVGGSTQEDFVLPVDPTLILQRTGFACMDEEEFPPDSVDAENAYEFYDDFCEIETDLTRACHLSDLPAENCVDAVDRAIGRVDTSVVFTRIAWDDATADEFRVNPIITPDAPDLKVLTEGYQSLSNNRVVYKYFAPNDPDECALNEEPACVGGPGWRRLLTFDSIDHNVGGKPLDIGPVDYFVEGLGGELIDHNVYTLSACHNHFHFLYYGDFGFGSGTNQKVQKNGFCIESTGRLSNHELSALHTERSCENQGVDPGWVDLYSAGLTCNWVDITEVDTSTGALTDTLFFQSNPDGFMCEGELVKQEDGDQVFEPTDFTSPAGEPVDRPVCDVAEGTEDNDRGEVSVTIPKVGGAMSSPCSDDQQLGPQRNCGFTQQTNTTNSLLLTCNPAGGANDTIRCNGGSVGAQPMIVRICEGSIALGAGTDCSFGSDNMISQTVVTNPAGNTDITFACPGARDTTETGGRIAVYTAPLYEADGPAAGFICD
;
A
#
# COMPACT_ATOMS: atom_id res chain seq x y z
N MET A 1 6.95 -18.10 -15.54
CA MET A 1 6.28 -18.58 -16.78
C MET A 1 6.05 -20.10 -16.82
N ARG A 2 4.99 -20.59 -16.19
CA ARG A 2 4.36 -21.86 -16.54
C ARG A 2 3.06 -21.54 -17.28
N PHE A 3 3.13 -21.56 -18.61
CA PHE A 3 1.94 -21.49 -19.46
C PHE A 3 1.05 -22.71 -19.22
N VAL A 4 -0.16 -22.49 -18.71
CA VAL A 4 -1.24 -23.48 -18.72
C VAL A 4 -2.28 -23.01 -19.73
N SER A 5 -2.44 -23.81 -20.77
CA SER A 5 -3.47 -23.64 -21.80
C SER A 5 -4.85 -23.89 -21.18
N PHE A 6 -5.69 -22.85 -21.12
CA PHE A 6 -7.09 -22.97 -20.73
C PHE A 6 -7.87 -23.73 -21.81
N GLY A 7 -8.31 -24.94 -21.48
CA GLY A 7 -9.30 -25.67 -22.27
C GLY A 7 -10.70 -25.26 -21.83
N LEU A 8 -11.44 -24.53 -22.68
CA LEU A 8 -12.86 -24.23 -22.48
C LEU A 8 -13.65 -25.51 -22.16
N ALA A 9 -14.19 -25.60 -20.95
CA ALA A 9 -15.28 -26.49 -20.62
C ALA A 9 -16.54 -25.65 -20.38
N ALA A 10 -17.40 -25.54 -21.40
CA ALA A 10 -18.68 -24.89 -21.30
C ALA A 10 -19.60 -25.61 -20.29
N ALA A 11 -19.80 -25.01 -19.12
CA ALA A 11 -20.87 -25.38 -18.20
C ALA A 11 -22.14 -24.63 -18.62
N ALA A 12 -23.13 -25.35 -19.14
CA ALA A 12 -24.43 -24.79 -19.47
C ALA A 12 -25.20 -24.44 -18.17
N LEU A 13 -25.24 -23.15 -17.83
CA LEU A 13 -26.17 -22.60 -16.84
C LEU A 13 -27.55 -22.48 -17.48
N VAL A 14 -28.50 -23.26 -16.95
CA VAL A 14 -29.93 -23.10 -17.26
C VAL A 14 -30.45 -21.95 -16.41
N SER A 15 -30.71 -20.81 -17.03
CA SER A 15 -31.48 -19.71 -16.45
C SER A 15 -32.97 -20.04 -16.46
N CYS A 16 -33.60 -19.96 -15.29
CA CYS A 16 -35.03 -19.72 -15.17
C CYS A 16 -35.19 -18.50 -14.25
N GLY A 17 -35.61 -17.37 -14.84
CA GLY A 17 -36.05 -16.22 -14.09
C GLY A 17 -37.34 -16.51 -13.33
N ASP A 18 -37.38 -16.11 -12.07
CA ASP A 18 -38.58 -15.82 -11.29
C ASP A 18 -38.15 -15.00 -10.06
N ASN A 19 -38.90 -13.93 -9.75
CA ASN A 19 -38.74 -13.09 -8.56
C ASN A 19 -38.58 -13.96 -7.29
N ILE A 20 -37.41 -13.90 -6.68
CA ILE A 20 -37.08 -14.74 -5.54
C ILE A 20 -37.62 -14.12 -4.25
N THR A 21 -38.69 -14.69 -3.72
CA THR A 21 -38.95 -14.68 -2.27
C THR A 21 -38.48 -16.02 -1.69
N LEU A 22 -37.34 -16.06 -0.97
CA LEU A 22 -36.85 -17.26 -0.25
C LEU A 22 -37.44 -17.35 1.17
N PRO A 23 -38.02 -18.50 1.57
CA PRO A 23 -38.14 -18.93 2.98
C PRO A 23 -37.21 -20.14 3.30
N PRO A 24 -36.88 -20.42 4.57
CA PRO A 24 -35.53 -20.25 5.10
C PRO A 24 -34.66 -21.51 4.97
N GLY A 25 -33.63 -21.43 4.13
CA GLY A 25 -32.31 -21.95 4.47
C GLY A 25 -31.52 -20.84 5.18
N ASP A 26 -30.34 -21.17 5.72
CA ASP A 26 -29.45 -20.15 6.30
C ASP A 26 -29.19 -19.06 5.23
N PRO A 27 -29.37 -17.77 5.56
CA PRO A 27 -29.27 -16.68 4.58
C PRO A 27 -27.83 -16.46 4.08
N GLY A 28 -26.84 -17.01 4.80
CA GLY A 28 -25.44 -17.03 4.39
C GLY A 28 -24.68 -18.16 5.06
N ALA A 29 -23.37 -18.01 5.17
CA ALA A 29 -22.50 -18.90 5.91
C ALA A 29 -21.58 -18.11 6.85
N LEU A 30 -21.21 -18.78 7.95
CA LEU A 30 -20.29 -18.28 8.95
C LEU A 30 -19.04 -19.16 8.99
N VAL A 31 -17.86 -18.54 8.94
CA VAL A 31 -16.56 -19.21 9.07
C VAL A 31 -15.76 -18.48 10.14
N THR A 32 -15.48 -19.14 11.26
CA THR A 32 -14.60 -18.56 12.28
C THR A 32 -13.17 -18.55 11.77
N VAL A 33 -12.45 -17.47 12.06
CA VAL A 33 -11.05 -17.29 11.71
C VAL A 33 -10.26 -17.10 13.00
N GLU A 34 -9.22 -17.89 13.19
CA GLU A 34 -8.40 -17.86 14.40
C GLU A 34 -6.91 -17.86 14.05
N VAL A 35 -6.12 -17.06 14.77
CA VAL A 35 -4.65 -17.02 14.69
C VAL A 35 -4.08 -16.99 16.11
N SER A 36 -2.99 -17.70 16.34
CA SER A 36 -2.19 -17.60 17.57
C SER A 36 -0.75 -17.32 17.18
N SER A 37 -0.22 -16.17 17.55
CA SER A 37 1.10 -15.71 17.09
C SER A 37 1.78 -14.84 18.16
N ARG A 38 2.93 -14.28 17.81
CA ARG A 38 3.76 -13.40 18.63
C ARG A 38 4.14 -12.17 17.83
N VAL A 39 4.04 -11.01 18.48
CA VAL A 39 4.56 -9.74 17.97
C VAL A 39 5.59 -9.15 18.93
N GLY A 40 6.49 -8.32 18.39
CA GLY A 40 7.54 -7.69 19.15
C GLY A 40 8.06 -6.39 18.53
N VAL A 41 8.83 -5.67 19.32
CA VAL A 41 9.67 -4.56 18.87
C VAL A 41 11.10 -5.07 18.85
N LEU A 42 11.72 -5.05 17.67
CA LEU A 42 13.12 -5.41 17.49
C LEU A 42 14.03 -4.35 18.12
N LEU A 43 14.99 -4.78 18.94
CA LEU A 43 15.91 -3.88 19.64
C LEU A 43 17.31 -3.81 19.00
N ASP A 44 17.55 -4.64 17.99
CA ASP A 44 18.83 -4.71 17.27
C ASP A 44 19.18 -3.39 16.59
N ASP A 45 18.17 -2.67 16.13
CA ASP A 45 18.26 -1.34 15.54
C ASP A 45 18.66 -0.23 16.56
N ILE A 46 18.67 -0.55 17.86
CA ILE A 46 18.94 0.40 18.94
C ILE A 46 20.33 0.15 19.52
N ASP A 47 21.23 1.10 19.29
CA ASP A 47 22.60 1.02 19.79
C ASP A 47 22.67 1.05 21.33
N ASP A 48 23.47 0.15 21.90
CA ASP A 48 23.80 0.14 23.33
C ASP A 48 24.79 1.26 23.68
N VAL A 49 24.26 2.43 24.02
CA VAL A 49 25.05 3.50 24.63
C VAL A 49 24.56 3.77 26.04
N ALA A 50 25.47 3.82 27.01
CA ALA A 50 25.10 4.08 28.40
C ALA A 50 24.54 5.50 28.56
N GLY A 51 23.27 5.61 28.95
CA GLY A 51 22.67 6.84 29.45
C GLY A 51 23.20 7.12 30.86
N GLY A 52 23.63 8.35 31.12
CA GLY A 52 24.18 8.76 32.42
C GLY A 52 23.33 8.25 33.59
N VAL A 53 24.01 7.71 34.61
CA VAL A 53 23.48 6.98 35.79
C VAL A 53 23.10 5.49 35.55
N GLY A 54 23.67 4.85 34.52
CA GLY A 54 23.97 3.41 34.57
C GLY A 54 23.03 2.45 33.82
N ALA A 55 22.06 2.94 33.04
CA ALA A 55 21.25 2.13 32.12
C ALA A 55 21.69 2.37 30.66
N THR A 56 21.66 1.36 29.80
CA THR A 56 21.88 1.57 28.35
C THR A 56 20.66 2.24 27.70
N THR A 57 20.84 2.84 26.52
CA THR A 57 19.74 3.32 25.67
C THR A 57 18.72 2.21 25.48
N ARG A 58 19.18 0.99 25.16
CA ARG A 58 18.32 -0.18 24.98
C ARG A 58 17.56 -0.53 26.26
N ASP A 59 18.20 -0.53 27.43
CA ASP A 59 17.50 -0.83 28.70
C ASP A 59 16.40 0.20 29.03
N ARG A 60 16.60 1.48 28.68
CA ARG A 60 15.57 2.50 28.82
C ARG A 60 14.40 2.26 27.86
N VAL A 61 14.69 1.99 26.59
CA VAL A 61 13.66 1.69 25.59
C VAL A 61 12.88 0.43 25.99
N VAL A 62 13.57 -0.62 26.46
CA VAL A 62 12.94 -1.82 27.03
C VAL A 62 11.98 -1.45 28.16
N ALA A 63 12.41 -0.61 29.11
CA ALA A 63 11.57 -0.22 30.23
C ALA A 63 10.30 0.52 29.79
N ASP A 64 10.40 1.35 28.76
CA ASP A 64 9.24 2.03 28.16
C ASP A 64 8.32 1.05 27.42
N LEU A 65 8.88 0.18 26.58
CA LEU A 65 8.13 -0.85 25.83
C LEU A 65 7.38 -1.81 26.75
N LEU A 66 8.00 -2.22 27.86
CA LEU A 66 7.34 -3.05 28.89
C LEU A 66 6.18 -2.35 29.59
N ALA A 67 6.15 -1.01 29.55
CA ALA A 67 5.09 -0.18 30.13
C ALA A 67 4.03 0.24 29.11
N ARG A 68 4.21 -0.06 27.81
CA ARG A 68 3.23 0.27 26.77
C ARG A 68 1.90 -0.44 27.03
N PRO A 69 0.76 0.23 26.78
CA PRO A 69 -0.55 -0.34 27.01
C PRO A 69 -0.83 -1.50 26.05
N GLU A 70 -1.80 -2.35 26.39
CA GLU A 70 -2.27 -3.45 25.54
C GLU A 70 -2.63 -2.98 24.11
N THR A 71 -3.22 -1.80 23.97
CA THR A 71 -3.61 -1.23 22.66
C THR A 71 -2.43 -1.03 21.71
N PHE A 72 -1.22 -0.77 22.22
CA PHE A 72 -0.01 -0.67 21.39
C PHE A 72 0.33 -2.03 20.76
N TRP A 73 0.22 -3.10 21.56
CA TRP A 73 0.50 -4.46 21.11
C TRP A 73 -0.61 -5.03 20.23
N GLN A 74 -1.87 -4.66 20.46
CA GLN A 74 -2.98 -4.99 19.57
C GLN A 74 -2.81 -4.33 18.19
N ALA A 75 -2.45 -3.04 18.14
CA ALA A 75 -2.16 -2.36 16.87
C ALA A 75 -1.00 -3.04 16.11
N ARG A 76 0.05 -3.45 16.82
CA ARG A 76 1.15 -4.20 16.23
C ARG A 76 0.74 -5.58 15.71
N ALA A 77 -0.11 -6.30 16.44
CA ALA A 77 -0.67 -7.56 15.97
C ALA A 77 -1.55 -7.38 14.72
N ALA A 78 -2.31 -6.29 14.63
CA ALA A 78 -3.06 -5.93 13.42
C ALA A 78 -2.12 -5.72 12.22
N LEU A 79 -1.01 -4.98 12.41
CA LEU A 79 0.02 -4.83 11.37
C LEU A 79 0.59 -6.17 10.91
N GLN A 80 0.85 -7.11 11.83
CA GLN A 80 1.32 -8.45 11.45
C GLN A 80 0.26 -9.25 10.68
N LEU A 81 -1.02 -9.13 11.04
CA LEU A 81 -2.11 -9.80 10.33
C LEU A 81 -2.29 -9.26 8.90
N ARG A 82 -2.06 -7.96 8.67
CA ARG A 82 -2.10 -7.36 7.32
C ARG A 82 -1.13 -8.02 6.34
N LEU A 83 0.01 -8.53 6.82
CA LEU A 83 0.99 -9.25 6.01
C LEU A 83 0.45 -10.57 5.43
N THR A 84 -0.72 -11.04 5.88
CA THR A 84 -1.37 -12.24 5.30
C THR A 84 -2.28 -11.90 4.11
N THR A 85 -2.54 -10.61 3.86
CA THR A 85 -3.60 -10.16 2.95
C THR A 85 -3.35 -10.59 1.52
N LEU A 86 -2.16 -10.30 0.98
CA LEU A 86 -1.79 -10.60 -0.40
C LEU A 86 -2.07 -12.08 -0.72
N ARG A 87 -1.44 -12.98 0.02
CA ARG A 87 -1.60 -14.43 -0.20
C ARG A 87 -3.01 -14.94 0.06
N LEU A 88 -3.80 -14.35 0.97
CA LEU A 88 -5.18 -14.78 1.19
C LEU A 88 -6.15 -14.28 0.10
N VAL A 89 -5.90 -13.09 -0.45
CA VAL A 89 -6.66 -12.54 -1.59
C VAL A 89 -6.32 -13.32 -2.86
N TYR A 90 -5.03 -13.42 -3.20
CA TYR A 90 -4.56 -14.10 -4.40
C TYR A 90 -4.30 -15.59 -4.19
N ARG A 91 -4.93 -16.20 -3.17
CA ARG A 91 -4.68 -17.57 -2.73
C ARG A 91 -4.70 -18.62 -3.84
N ALA A 92 -5.48 -18.40 -4.90
CA ALA A 92 -5.54 -19.30 -6.05
C ALA A 92 -4.19 -19.43 -6.80
N SER A 93 -3.35 -18.39 -6.84
CA SER A 93 -2.05 -18.41 -7.54
C SER A 93 -1.03 -19.33 -6.87
N TYR A 94 -1.16 -19.54 -5.56
CA TYR A 94 -0.27 -20.36 -4.73
C TYR A 94 -0.51 -21.87 -4.83
N TYR A 95 -1.61 -22.29 -5.47
CA TYR A 95 -2.02 -23.69 -5.48
C TYR A 95 -2.43 -24.16 -6.88
N ASP A 96 -2.24 -25.44 -7.17
CA ASP A 96 -2.77 -26.04 -8.39
C ASP A 96 -4.31 -25.92 -8.40
N GLU A 97 -4.91 -25.57 -9.54
CA GLU A 97 -6.37 -25.45 -9.72
C GLU A 97 -7.15 -26.67 -9.19
N ALA A 98 -6.57 -27.88 -9.35
CA ALA A 98 -7.15 -29.13 -8.87
C ALA A 98 -7.31 -29.22 -7.34
N SER A 99 -6.64 -28.35 -6.58
CA SER A 99 -6.79 -28.23 -5.13
C SER A 99 -8.10 -27.57 -4.73
N GLY A 100 -8.74 -26.79 -5.63
CA GLY A 100 -9.97 -26.06 -5.36
C GLY A 100 -9.82 -25.02 -4.25
N LYS A 101 -8.66 -24.38 -4.18
CA LYS A 101 -8.38 -23.26 -3.27
C LYS A 101 -8.52 -21.95 -4.04
N ASN A 102 -9.50 -21.14 -3.65
CA ASN A 102 -9.64 -19.76 -4.13
C ASN A 102 -9.39 -18.77 -2.98
N ALA A 103 -9.56 -17.48 -3.25
CA ALA A 103 -9.44 -16.41 -2.27
C ALA A 103 -10.20 -16.73 -0.98
N LEU A 104 -9.55 -16.45 0.15
CA LEU A 104 -10.10 -16.64 1.49
C LEU A 104 -9.57 -15.50 2.41
N PRO A 105 -9.86 -14.23 2.06
CA PRO A 105 -9.36 -13.08 2.79
C PRO A 105 -9.85 -13.06 4.23
N LEU A 106 -9.13 -12.36 5.11
CA LEU A 106 -9.64 -12.06 6.46
C LEU A 106 -10.89 -11.17 6.36
N PRO A 107 -11.79 -11.17 7.37
CA PRO A 107 -12.83 -10.15 7.49
C PRO A 107 -12.22 -8.74 7.54
N PRO A 108 -13.00 -7.68 7.29
CA PRO A 108 -12.56 -6.30 7.51
C PRO A 108 -12.08 -6.07 8.95
N GLU A 109 -11.13 -5.14 9.15
CA GLU A 109 -10.48 -4.93 10.45
C GLU A 109 -11.44 -4.55 11.58
N GLU A 110 -12.58 -3.93 11.26
CA GLU A 110 -13.62 -3.57 12.22
C GLU A 110 -14.25 -4.79 12.90
N ALA A 111 -14.14 -5.96 12.27
CA ALA A 111 -14.61 -7.25 12.79
C ALA A 111 -13.53 -8.00 13.58
N TRP A 112 -12.33 -7.43 13.75
CA TRP A 112 -11.21 -8.13 14.38
C TRP A 112 -11.27 -8.05 15.90
N THR A 113 -11.07 -9.19 16.57
CA THR A 113 -10.80 -9.23 18.00
C THR A 113 -9.39 -9.76 18.23
N ILE A 114 -8.52 -8.89 18.75
CA ILE A 114 -7.14 -9.23 19.11
C ILE A 114 -7.00 -9.17 20.63
N THR A 115 -6.59 -10.28 21.22
CA THR A 115 -6.32 -10.38 22.66
C THR A 115 -4.85 -10.69 22.89
N VAL A 116 -4.16 -9.88 23.67
CA VAL A 116 -2.76 -10.16 24.04
C VAL A 116 -2.70 -11.04 25.29
N ALA A 117 -1.74 -11.96 25.32
CA ALA A 117 -1.58 -12.92 26.39
C ALA A 117 -0.55 -12.42 27.42
N GLY A 118 -1.04 -12.02 28.60
CA GLY A 118 -0.18 -11.67 29.73
C GLY A 118 0.44 -10.28 29.62
N SER A 119 1.74 -10.17 29.89
CA SER A 119 2.48 -8.90 29.84
C SER A 119 3.67 -9.04 28.91
N PRO A 120 4.07 -7.98 28.19
CA PRO A 120 5.23 -8.03 27.32
C PRO A 120 6.49 -8.38 28.12
N THR A 121 7.41 -9.11 27.50
CA THR A 121 8.67 -9.52 28.14
C THR A 121 9.84 -9.31 27.21
N ARG A 122 11.01 -8.97 27.78
CA ARG A 122 12.26 -8.96 27.01
C ARG A 122 12.74 -10.39 26.80
N GLN A 123 13.02 -10.77 25.56
CA GLN A 123 13.43 -12.13 25.22
C GLN A 123 14.29 -12.13 23.95
N MET A 124 15.05 -13.21 23.75
CA MET A 124 15.75 -13.47 22.50
C MET A 124 14.86 -14.34 21.60
N ILE A 125 14.68 -13.96 20.35
CA ILE A 125 13.95 -14.74 19.33
C ILE A 125 14.86 -14.84 18.10
N ASP A 126 15.18 -16.06 17.68
CA ASP A 126 16.11 -16.34 16.56
C ASP A 126 17.47 -15.62 16.60
N GLY A 127 17.93 -15.24 17.80
CA GLY A 127 19.20 -14.52 17.98
C GLY A 127 19.08 -13.00 18.04
N HIS A 128 17.87 -12.47 17.89
CA HIS A 128 17.53 -11.04 17.98
C HIS A 128 16.95 -10.67 19.35
N ASP A 129 17.24 -9.45 19.84
CA ASP A 129 16.76 -8.96 21.14
C ASP A 129 15.42 -8.24 20.98
N TYR A 130 14.43 -8.64 21.77
CA TYR A 130 13.05 -8.21 21.62
C TYR A 130 12.43 -7.78 22.93
N VAL A 131 11.50 -6.83 22.87
CA VAL A 131 10.33 -6.85 23.77
C VAL A 131 9.16 -7.41 22.98
N ALA A 132 8.61 -8.54 23.42
CA ALA A 132 7.59 -9.29 22.69
C ALA A 132 6.45 -9.79 23.58
N ILE A 133 5.30 -10.05 22.96
CA ILE A 133 4.09 -10.55 23.58
C ILE A 133 3.36 -11.50 22.63
N ASP A 134 2.78 -12.56 23.20
CA ASP A 134 1.91 -13.48 22.46
C ASP A 134 0.52 -12.87 22.31
N TYR A 135 -0.17 -13.18 21.21
CA TYR A 135 -1.55 -12.77 21.01
C TYR A 135 -2.37 -13.87 20.35
N THR A 136 -3.68 -13.79 20.55
CA THR A 136 -4.67 -14.55 19.80
C THR A 136 -5.56 -13.58 19.05
N PHE A 137 -5.83 -13.88 17.79
CA PHE A 137 -6.81 -13.18 16.98
C PHE A 137 -8.00 -14.12 16.72
N SER A 138 -9.19 -13.53 16.73
CA SER A 138 -10.43 -14.20 16.35
C SER A 138 -11.33 -13.25 15.58
N SER A 139 -12.01 -13.76 14.56
CA SER A 139 -13.09 -13.08 13.86
C SER A 139 -14.04 -14.09 13.22
N THR A 140 -15.11 -13.62 12.56
CA THR A 140 -16.01 -14.47 11.78
C THR A 140 -16.23 -13.87 10.40
N LEU A 141 -15.85 -14.63 9.37
CA LEU A 141 -16.23 -14.37 7.99
C LEU A 141 -17.72 -14.65 7.81
N LEU A 142 -18.43 -13.65 7.29
CA LEU A 142 -19.83 -13.73 6.90
C LEU A 142 -19.91 -13.55 5.38
N THR A 143 -20.53 -14.50 4.69
CA THR A 143 -20.56 -14.58 3.23
C THR A 143 -21.79 -15.37 2.74
N GLY A 144 -21.94 -15.58 1.44
CA GLY A 144 -22.98 -16.41 0.84
C GLY A 144 -22.90 -17.88 1.27
N VAL A 145 -24.02 -18.60 1.23
CA VAL A 145 -24.13 -19.97 1.77
C VAL A 145 -23.20 -21.00 1.10
N ASP A 146 -22.91 -20.79 -0.18
CA ASP A 146 -22.07 -21.68 -1.01
C ASP A 146 -20.61 -21.22 -1.11
N GLU A 147 -20.32 -19.96 -0.77
CA GLU A 147 -19.00 -19.32 -0.89
C GLU A 147 -17.88 -20.06 -0.16
N PRO A 148 -18.04 -20.53 1.10
CA PRO A 148 -16.97 -21.26 1.77
C PRO A 148 -16.56 -22.52 1.02
N ARG A 149 -17.52 -23.22 0.38
CA ARG A 149 -17.20 -24.42 -0.40
C ARG A 149 -16.46 -24.08 -1.69
N ALA A 150 -16.85 -22.99 -2.34
CA ALA A 150 -16.20 -22.51 -3.56
C ALA A 150 -14.76 -22.05 -3.26
N SER A 151 -14.55 -21.42 -2.11
CA SER A 151 -13.22 -20.98 -1.66
C SER A 151 -12.31 -22.12 -1.17
N ASP A 152 -12.86 -23.10 -0.45
CA ASP A 152 -12.13 -24.30 -0.04
C ASP A 152 -13.10 -25.48 0.18
N PHE A 153 -12.88 -26.59 -0.53
CA PHE A 153 -13.74 -27.78 -0.41
C PHE A 153 -13.86 -28.31 1.03
N ALA A 154 -12.85 -28.11 1.89
CA ALA A 154 -12.89 -28.52 3.28
C ALA A 154 -13.95 -27.75 4.10
N LEU A 155 -14.29 -26.52 3.69
CA LEU A 155 -15.32 -25.68 4.30
C LEU A 155 -16.72 -25.94 3.73
N GLY A 156 -16.89 -26.96 2.88
CA GLY A 156 -18.19 -27.31 2.28
C GLY A 156 -19.26 -27.84 3.23
N ARG A 157 -18.93 -28.04 4.52
CA ARG A 157 -19.87 -28.49 5.55
C ARG A 157 -19.57 -27.82 6.89
N VAL A 158 -20.59 -27.66 7.73
CA VAL A 158 -20.41 -27.24 9.12
C VAL A 158 -19.45 -28.18 9.85
N GLY A 159 -18.51 -27.61 10.60
CA GLY A 159 -17.39 -28.28 11.26
C GLY A 159 -16.23 -28.64 10.32
N GLY A 160 -16.33 -28.30 9.03
CA GLY A 160 -15.20 -28.34 8.10
C GLY A 160 -14.19 -27.26 8.41
N SER A 161 -12.90 -27.56 8.25
CA SER A 161 -11.81 -26.65 8.60
C SER A 161 -10.63 -26.81 7.66
N THR A 162 -9.93 -25.71 7.42
CA THR A 162 -8.70 -25.59 6.63
C THR A 162 -7.77 -24.59 7.33
N GLN A 163 -6.48 -24.60 6.98
CA GLN A 163 -5.51 -23.65 7.52
C GLN A 163 -4.55 -23.19 6.42
N GLU A 164 -4.05 -21.96 6.57
CA GLU A 164 -2.96 -21.41 5.78
C GLU A 164 -1.79 -21.09 6.72
N ASP A 165 -0.63 -21.67 6.43
CA ASP A 165 0.59 -21.50 7.23
C ASP A 165 1.39 -20.32 6.70
N PHE A 166 1.92 -19.49 7.59
CA PHE A 166 2.71 -18.31 7.29
C PHE A 166 3.97 -18.27 8.15
N VAL A 167 5.06 -17.82 7.55
CA VAL A 167 6.22 -17.28 8.24
C VAL A 167 6.06 -15.78 8.30
N LEU A 168 5.85 -15.21 9.49
CA LEU A 168 5.69 -13.76 9.67
C LEU A 168 6.87 -13.17 10.45
N PRO A 169 7.24 -11.91 10.20
CA PRO A 169 8.23 -11.20 11.01
C PRO A 169 7.66 -10.93 12.40
N VAL A 170 8.49 -11.11 13.44
CA VAL A 170 8.07 -10.80 14.83
C VAL A 170 7.81 -9.29 15.00
N ASP A 171 8.65 -8.45 14.38
CA ASP A 171 8.39 -7.02 14.23
C ASP A 171 7.81 -6.74 12.83
N PRO A 172 6.50 -6.47 12.70
CA PRO A 172 5.85 -6.28 11.40
C PRO A 172 6.09 -4.91 10.77
N THR A 173 6.96 -4.08 11.36
CA THR A 173 7.29 -2.75 10.84
C THR A 173 8.63 -2.76 10.12
N LEU A 174 8.84 -1.77 9.24
CA LEU A 174 10.13 -1.53 8.57
C LEU A 174 10.65 -2.75 7.79
N ILE A 175 9.74 -3.57 7.23
CA ILE A 175 10.09 -4.83 6.57
C ILE A 175 11.00 -4.55 5.37
N LEU A 176 10.57 -3.71 4.44
CA LEU A 176 11.35 -3.31 3.27
C LEU A 176 12.74 -2.78 3.66
N GLN A 177 12.83 -1.97 4.71
CA GLN A 177 14.09 -1.40 5.17
C GLN A 177 15.07 -2.46 5.71
N ARG A 178 14.55 -3.54 6.30
CA ARG A 178 15.34 -4.61 6.94
C ARG A 178 15.66 -5.77 6.00
N THR A 179 14.73 -6.12 5.11
CA THR A 179 14.86 -7.27 4.18
C THR A 179 15.23 -6.84 2.76
N GLY A 180 15.15 -5.54 2.44
CA GLY A 180 15.09 -5.12 1.04
C GLY A 180 13.89 -5.75 0.34
N PHE A 181 14.02 -6.00 -0.94
CA PHE A 181 12.97 -6.59 -1.77
C PHE A 181 12.73 -8.09 -1.53
N ALA A 182 13.50 -8.76 -0.65
CA ALA A 182 13.44 -10.22 -0.48
C ALA A 182 12.05 -10.81 -0.17
N CYS A 183 11.16 -10.01 0.41
CA CYS A 183 9.79 -10.40 0.77
C CYS A 183 8.71 -9.66 -0.02
N MET A 184 9.08 -8.89 -1.05
CA MET A 184 8.14 -8.04 -1.79
C MET A 184 7.77 -8.76 -3.09
N ASP A 185 6.52 -9.22 -3.19
CA ASP A 185 5.93 -9.79 -4.39
C ASP A 185 5.23 -8.71 -5.21
N GLU A 186 5.85 -8.37 -6.33
CA GLU A 186 5.41 -7.38 -7.31
C GLU A 186 4.81 -8.04 -8.56
N GLU A 187 4.60 -9.37 -8.63
CA GLU A 187 4.23 -10.07 -9.90
C GLU A 187 2.99 -9.47 -10.57
N GLU A 188 1.99 -9.08 -9.78
CA GLU A 188 0.73 -8.51 -10.24
C GLU A 188 0.69 -6.97 -10.18
N PHE A 189 1.80 -6.34 -9.80
CA PHE A 189 1.89 -4.89 -9.64
C PHE A 189 2.86 -4.26 -10.65
N PRO A 190 2.61 -3.02 -11.09
CA PRO A 190 3.58 -2.26 -11.85
C PRO A 190 4.94 -2.18 -11.13
N PRO A 191 6.07 -2.21 -11.85
CA PRO A 191 7.38 -1.92 -11.24
C PRO A 191 7.39 -0.56 -10.51
N ASP A 192 8.31 -0.43 -9.55
CA ASP A 192 8.48 0.74 -8.68
C ASP A 192 7.24 1.10 -7.82
N SER A 193 6.36 0.13 -7.54
CA SER A 193 5.16 0.34 -6.71
C SER A 193 5.38 0.10 -5.22
N VAL A 194 6.47 -0.56 -4.86
CA VAL A 194 6.84 -0.85 -3.48
C VAL A 194 7.51 0.35 -2.84
N ASP A 195 7.02 0.76 -1.68
CA ASP A 195 7.72 1.65 -0.76
C ASP A 195 7.58 1.21 0.70
N ALA A 196 8.24 1.97 1.58
CA ALA A 196 8.33 1.65 3.00
C ALA A 196 6.97 1.60 3.73
N GLU A 197 5.98 2.35 3.27
CA GLU A 197 4.70 2.52 3.97
C GLU A 197 3.61 1.59 3.41
N ASN A 198 3.77 1.03 2.21
CA ASN A 198 2.86 0.07 1.61
C ASN A 198 3.40 -1.38 1.57
N ALA A 199 4.61 -1.64 2.09
CA ALA A 199 5.25 -2.96 2.07
C ALA A 199 4.38 -4.14 2.58
N TYR A 200 3.36 -3.87 3.40
CA TYR A 200 2.44 -4.91 3.86
C TYR A 200 1.55 -5.49 2.75
N GLU A 201 1.33 -4.74 1.67
CA GLU A 201 0.53 -5.18 0.52
C GLU A 201 1.30 -6.15 -0.38
N PHE A 202 2.62 -6.16 -0.27
CA PHE A 202 3.53 -6.96 -1.10
C PHE A 202 4.17 -8.11 -0.32
N TYR A 203 3.89 -8.25 0.99
CA TYR A 203 4.57 -9.26 1.79
C TYR A 203 4.19 -10.67 1.34
N ASP A 204 5.20 -11.44 0.90
CA ASP A 204 5.05 -12.86 0.59
C ASP A 204 6.23 -13.68 1.14
N ASP A 205 5.91 -14.64 2.01
CA ASP A 205 6.87 -15.57 2.59
C ASP A 205 7.32 -16.69 1.62
N PHE A 206 6.74 -16.75 0.42
CA PHE A 206 7.11 -17.69 -0.66
C PHE A 206 8.11 -17.11 -1.65
N CYS A 207 8.45 -15.82 -1.57
CA CYS A 207 9.40 -15.23 -2.50
C CYS A 207 10.80 -15.83 -2.36
N GLU A 208 11.30 -16.31 -3.49
CA GLU A 208 12.57 -17.03 -3.63
C GLU A 208 13.63 -16.19 -4.34
N ILE A 209 14.87 -16.67 -4.36
CA ILE A 209 15.94 -16.02 -5.13
C ILE A 209 15.68 -16.20 -6.63
N GLU A 210 15.55 -15.08 -7.34
CA GLU A 210 15.25 -15.03 -8.77
C GLU A 210 16.43 -14.54 -9.60
N THR A 211 16.27 -14.57 -10.92
CA THR A 211 17.19 -14.02 -11.91
C THR A 211 16.38 -13.19 -12.90
N ASP A 212 17.03 -12.35 -13.71
CA ASP A 212 16.33 -11.61 -14.78
C ASP A 212 15.53 -12.50 -15.74
N LEU A 213 15.87 -13.79 -15.86
CA LEU A 213 15.17 -14.75 -16.72
C LEU A 213 14.01 -15.48 -16.02
N THR A 214 13.92 -15.36 -14.70
CA THR A 214 12.98 -16.09 -13.85
C THR A 214 12.23 -15.17 -12.89
N ARG A 215 12.16 -13.86 -13.18
CA ARG A 215 11.41 -12.90 -12.37
C ARG A 215 9.97 -13.36 -12.23
N ALA A 216 9.47 -13.35 -11.01
CA ALA A 216 8.07 -13.46 -10.65
C ALA A 216 7.80 -12.43 -9.55
N CYS A 217 8.25 -12.69 -8.32
CA CYS A 217 8.10 -11.76 -7.20
C CYS A 217 8.81 -10.42 -7.44
N HIS A 218 10.05 -10.43 -7.93
CA HIS A 218 10.91 -9.26 -7.82
C HIS A 218 11.05 -8.53 -9.16
N LEU A 219 10.30 -7.45 -9.34
CA LEU A 219 10.31 -6.66 -10.57
C LEU A 219 11.25 -5.45 -10.46
N SER A 220 11.32 -4.81 -9.30
CA SER A 220 12.11 -3.60 -9.09
C SER A 220 13.58 -3.89 -8.75
N ASP A 221 13.85 -4.82 -7.83
CA ASP A 221 15.21 -5.23 -7.45
C ASP A 221 15.31 -6.71 -7.08
N LEU A 222 16.37 -7.38 -7.54
CA LEU A 222 16.57 -8.81 -7.32
C LEU A 222 17.31 -9.08 -6.00
N PRO A 223 16.68 -9.72 -4.99
CA PRO A 223 17.32 -9.98 -3.72
C PRO A 223 18.40 -11.07 -3.82
N ALA A 224 19.35 -11.04 -2.88
CA ALA A 224 20.42 -12.02 -2.79
C ALA A 224 20.07 -13.25 -1.92
N GLU A 225 18.92 -13.24 -1.26
CA GLU A 225 18.38 -14.27 -0.36
C GLU A 225 16.85 -14.32 -0.48
N ASN A 226 16.22 -15.43 -0.11
CA ASN A 226 14.74 -15.57 -0.10
C ASN A 226 14.12 -14.82 1.09
N CYS A 227 12.80 -14.65 1.09
CA CYS A 227 12.11 -13.90 2.13
C CYS A 227 12.36 -14.47 3.53
N VAL A 228 12.19 -15.78 3.70
CA VAL A 228 12.29 -16.44 5.02
C VAL A 228 13.70 -16.29 5.62
N ASP A 229 14.75 -16.47 4.82
CA ASP A 229 16.14 -16.27 5.25
C ASP A 229 16.41 -14.79 5.56
N ALA A 230 15.85 -13.85 4.79
CA ALA A 230 15.96 -12.42 5.06
C ALA A 230 15.30 -12.02 6.39
N VAL A 231 14.08 -12.53 6.64
CA VAL A 231 13.35 -12.33 7.89
C VAL A 231 14.15 -12.94 9.04
N ASP A 232 14.59 -14.20 8.95
CA ASP A 232 15.39 -14.87 9.97
C ASP A 232 16.68 -14.10 10.30
N ARG A 233 17.33 -13.48 9.31
CA ARG A 233 18.59 -12.75 9.47
C ARG A 233 18.40 -11.35 10.04
N ALA A 234 17.36 -10.63 9.61
CA ALA A 234 17.23 -9.20 9.85
C ALA A 234 16.22 -8.86 10.95
N ILE A 235 15.28 -9.76 11.23
CA ILE A 235 14.14 -9.51 12.10
C ILE A 235 13.99 -10.64 13.13
N GLY A 236 13.97 -11.90 12.71
CA GLY A 236 13.48 -13.03 13.47
C GLY A 236 12.02 -13.31 13.14
N ARG A 237 11.65 -14.59 13.08
CA ARG A 237 10.35 -15.03 12.56
C ARG A 237 9.43 -15.62 13.62
N VAL A 238 8.17 -15.74 13.25
CA VAL A 238 7.18 -16.57 13.92
C VAL A 238 6.43 -17.39 12.88
N ASP A 239 6.46 -18.72 13.05
CA ASP A 239 5.62 -19.63 12.28
C ASP A 239 4.21 -19.59 12.89
N THR A 240 3.20 -19.29 12.09
CA THR A 240 1.80 -19.21 12.52
C THR A 240 0.87 -19.79 11.46
N SER A 241 -0.38 -20.03 11.83
CA SER A 241 -1.42 -20.47 10.91
C SER A 241 -2.68 -19.63 11.07
N VAL A 242 -3.29 -19.27 9.96
CA VAL A 242 -4.67 -18.77 9.91
C VAL A 242 -5.60 -19.96 9.76
N VAL A 243 -6.40 -20.22 10.78
CA VAL A 243 -7.30 -21.37 10.83
C VAL A 243 -8.73 -20.92 10.55
N PHE A 244 -9.33 -21.54 9.54
CA PHE A 244 -10.71 -21.29 9.14
C PHE A 244 -11.58 -22.50 9.52
N THR A 245 -12.72 -22.26 10.16
CA THR A 245 -13.69 -23.33 10.49
C THR A 245 -15.11 -22.89 10.19
N ARG A 246 -15.83 -23.62 9.32
CA ARG A 246 -17.24 -23.35 9.06
C ARG A 246 -18.07 -23.73 10.28
N ILE A 247 -18.88 -22.80 10.78
CA ILE A 247 -19.81 -23.05 11.88
C ILE A 247 -21.26 -23.08 11.38
N ALA A 248 -22.18 -23.52 12.24
CA ALA A 248 -23.60 -23.43 11.94
C ALA A 248 -24.02 -21.96 11.90
N TRP A 249 -24.99 -21.63 11.05
CA TRP A 249 -25.58 -20.30 11.05
C TRP A 249 -26.16 -19.94 12.42
N ASP A 250 -25.89 -18.72 12.85
CA ASP A 250 -26.48 -18.11 14.04
C ASP A 250 -26.73 -16.63 13.74
N ASP A 251 -27.99 -16.18 13.86
CA ASP A 251 -28.38 -14.82 13.49
C ASP A 251 -27.66 -13.77 14.35
N ALA A 252 -27.39 -14.07 15.63
CA ALA A 252 -26.72 -13.12 16.51
C ALA A 252 -25.23 -12.96 16.15
N THR A 253 -24.55 -14.07 15.82
CA THR A 253 -23.18 -14.01 15.28
C THR A 253 -23.15 -13.29 13.94
N ALA A 254 -24.08 -13.57 13.02
CA ALA A 254 -24.14 -12.87 11.75
C ALA A 254 -24.35 -11.36 11.94
N ASP A 255 -25.26 -10.96 12.82
CA ASP A 255 -25.52 -9.55 13.15
C ASP A 255 -24.32 -8.85 13.79
N GLU A 256 -23.55 -9.55 14.62
CA GLU A 256 -22.35 -9.02 15.27
C GLU A 256 -21.22 -8.74 14.27
N PHE A 257 -21.02 -9.64 13.30
CA PHE A 257 -19.90 -9.56 12.35
C PHE A 257 -20.27 -8.91 11.01
N ARG A 258 -21.50 -8.41 10.86
CA ARG A 258 -21.92 -7.73 9.62
C ARG A 258 -21.29 -6.34 9.51
N VAL A 259 -20.40 -6.16 8.55
CA VAL A 259 -19.65 -4.92 8.31
C VAL A 259 -19.87 -4.44 6.88
N ASN A 260 -20.00 -3.12 6.71
CA ASN A 260 -20.23 -2.45 5.42
C ASN A 260 -21.37 -3.07 4.60
N PRO A 261 -22.63 -2.96 5.08
CA PRO A 261 -23.78 -3.55 4.42
C PRO A 261 -24.08 -2.86 3.08
N ILE A 262 -24.82 -3.55 2.24
CA ILE A 262 -25.22 -3.06 0.93
C ILE A 262 -26.07 -1.80 1.02
N ILE A 263 -25.74 -0.82 0.18
CA ILE A 263 -26.50 0.43 -0.02
C ILE A 263 -27.54 0.24 -1.12
N THR A 264 -27.13 -0.33 -2.26
CA THR A 264 -27.98 -0.51 -3.45
C THR A 264 -28.10 -1.99 -3.84
N PRO A 265 -29.11 -2.75 -3.34
CA PRO A 265 -29.19 -4.21 -3.49
C PRO A 265 -29.27 -4.75 -4.92
N ASP A 266 -29.84 -3.98 -5.83
CA ASP A 266 -30.20 -4.45 -7.17
C ASP A 266 -29.28 -3.89 -8.27
N ALA A 267 -28.20 -3.20 -7.91
CA ALA A 267 -27.21 -2.63 -8.84
C ALA A 267 -25.78 -2.68 -8.25
N PRO A 268 -24.73 -2.56 -9.09
CA PRO A 268 -23.43 -2.13 -8.63
C PRO A 268 -23.48 -0.66 -8.20
N ASP A 269 -22.67 -0.32 -7.20
CA ASP A 269 -22.66 1.00 -6.56
C ASP A 269 -21.25 1.22 -6.01
N LEU A 270 -20.48 2.10 -6.67
CA LEU A 270 -19.11 2.38 -6.31
C LEU A 270 -19.06 3.46 -5.23
N LYS A 271 -18.15 3.26 -4.29
CA LYS A 271 -17.95 4.20 -3.20
C LYS A 271 -16.49 4.46 -3.00
N VAL A 272 -16.12 5.73 -3.08
CA VAL A 272 -14.79 6.17 -2.69
C VAL A 272 -14.63 6.12 -1.18
N LEU A 273 -13.60 5.43 -0.70
CA LEU A 273 -13.29 5.35 0.74
C LEU A 273 -12.41 6.51 1.19
N THR A 274 -12.88 7.26 2.19
CA THR A 274 -12.17 8.43 2.75
C THR A 274 -11.63 8.22 4.15
N GLU A 275 -12.03 7.14 4.83
CA GLU A 275 -11.62 6.81 6.19
C GLU A 275 -11.20 5.33 6.28
N GLY A 276 -10.37 5.00 7.27
CA GLY A 276 -9.78 3.66 7.40
C GLY A 276 -8.29 3.66 7.07
N TYR A 277 -7.62 2.54 7.31
CA TYR A 277 -6.17 2.41 7.07
C TYR A 277 -5.84 2.35 5.56
N GLN A 278 -6.75 1.79 4.76
CA GLN A 278 -6.76 1.82 3.31
C GLN A 278 -7.86 2.80 2.88
N SER A 279 -7.48 4.05 2.62
CA SER A 279 -8.42 5.11 2.23
C SER A 279 -7.71 6.36 1.73
N LEU A 280 -8.46 7.32 1.18
CA LEU A 280 -7.92 8.62 0.78
C LEU A 280 -7.20 9.37 1.93
N SER A 281 -7.54 9.06 3.19
CA SER A 281 -6.85 9.62 4.37
C SER A 281 -5.43 9.07 4.57
N ASN A 282 -5.10 7.92 4.00
CA ASN A 282 -3.73 7.44 3.89
C ASN A 282 -3.03 8.18 2.74
N ASN A 283 -2.54 9.38 3.02
CA ASN A 283 -1.84 10.23 2.05
C ASN A 283 -0.53 10.76 2.61
N ARG A 284 0.44 11.00 1.73
CA ARG A 284 1.76 11.54 2.09
C ARG A 284 2.41 12.29 0.95
N VAL A 285 3.26 13.24 1.29
CA VAL A 285 4.09 13.94 0.30
C VAL A 285 5.43 13.24 0.17
N VAL A 286 5.79 12.84 -1.05
CA VAL A 286 7.08 12.23 -1.37
C VAL A 286 7.83 13.04 -2.42
N TYR A 287 9.15 12.83 -2.49
CA TYR A 287 10.00 13.40 -3.52
C TYR A 287 10.51 12.29 -4.43
N LYS A 288 10.24 12.39 -5.73
CA LYS A 288 10.78 11.48 -6.76
C LYS A 288 11.47 12.29 -7.85
N TYR A 289 12.60 11.79 -8.33
CA TYR A 289 13.32 12.40 -9.45
C TYR A 289 12.99 11.62 -10.72
N PHE A 290 12.63 12.33 -11.78
CA PHE A 290 12.32 11.74 -13.08
C PHE A 290 13.37 12.18 -14.11
N ALA A 291 14.10 11.22 -14.69
CA ALA A 291 15.18 11.53 -15.61
C ALA A 291 14.66 12.09 -16.95
N PRO A 292 15.20 13.22 -17.46
CA PRO A 292 14.73 13.78 -18.71
C PRO A 292 15.12 12.91 -19.92
N ASN A 293 14.13 12.57 -20.75
CA ASN A 293 14.27 11.75 -21.97
C ASN A 293 14.68 10.29 -21.71
N ASP A 294 14.40 9.77 -20.51
CA ASP A 294 14.56 8.35 -20.21
C ASP A 294 13.28 7.60 -20.65
N PRO A 295 13.37 6.65 -21.61
CA PRO A 295 12.21 5.88 -22.05
C PRO A 295 11.66 4.94 -20.97
N ASP A 296 12.46 4.60 -19.96
CA ASP A 296 12.05 3.71 -18.86
C ASP A 296 11.34 4.49 -17.73
N GLU A 297 11.30 5.82 -17.83
CA GLU A 297 10.63 6.68 -16.85
C GLU A 297 9.12 6.72 -17.09
N CYS A 298 8.44 5.65 -16.66
CA CYS A 298 7.04 5.36 -16.97
C CYS A 298 6.10 6.55 -16.71
N ALA A 299 6.22 7.19 -15.55
CA ALA A 299 5.38 8.34 -15.20
C ALA A 299 5.49 9.54 -16.16
N LEU A 300 6.59 9.70 -16.91
CA LEU A 300 6.75 10.72 -17.95
C LEU A 300 6.21 10.28 -19.32
N ASN A 301 6.22 8.98 -19.58
CA ASN A 301 5.98 8.40 -20.89
C ASN A 301 4.59 7.74 -21.04
N GLU A 302 3.83 7.64 -19.95
CA GLU A 302 2.41 7.31 -19.99
C GLU A 302 1.58 8.38 -20.72
N GLU A 303 0.40 8.00 -21.21
CA GLU A 303 -0.51 8.86 -21.96
C GLU A 303 -1.91 8.92 -21.31
N PRO A 304 -2.28 10.03 -20.64
CA PRO A 304 -1.47 11.22 -20.39
C PRO A 304 -0.38 11.00 -19.34
N ALA A 305 0.68 11.80 -19.39
CA ALA A 305 1.77 11.73 -18.42
C ALA A 305 1.26 11.99 -16.98
N CYS A 306 1.77 11.21 -16.03
CA CYS A 306 1.34 11.23 -14.62
C CYS A 306 2.02 12.32 -13.78
N VAL A 307 3.00 13.03 -14.36
CA VAL A 307 3.73 14.14 -13.72
C VAL A 307 3.89 15.28 -14.71
N GLY A 308 4.05 16.51 -14.23
CA GLY A 308 4.11 17.71 -15.07
C GLY A 308 5.39 17.84 -15.93
N GLY A 309 6.27 16.83 -15.97
CA GLY A 309 7.57 16.84 -16.65
C GLY A 309 8.74 16.33 -15.77
N PRO A 310 9.99 16.37 -16.27
CA PRO A 310 11.15 15.75 -15.62
C PRO A 310 11.70 16.56 -14.43
N GLY A 311 12.68 15.98 -13.73
CA GLY A 311 13.39 16.57 -12.59
C GLY A 311 12.82 16.12 -11.24
N TRP A 312 13.23 16.79 -10.16
CA TRP A 312 12.65 16.56 -8.82
C TRP A 312 11.20 17.03 -8.76
N ARG A 313 10.31 16.13 -8.35
CA ARG A 313 8.89 16.39 -8.16
C ARG A 313 8.48 16.20 -6.72
N ARG A 314 7.49 16.99 -6.30
CA ARG A 314 6.75 16.79 -5.06
C ARG A 314 5.43 16.11 -5.42
N LEU A 315 5.22 14.90 -4.93
CA LEU A 315 4.03 14.11 -5.25
C LEU A 315 3.22 13.91 -3.98
N LEU A 316 1.93 14.24 -4.03
CA LEU A 316 0.97 13.86 -3.00
C LEU A 316 0.40 12.50 -3.38
N THR A 317 0.92 11.43 -2.75
CA THR A 317 0.44 10.06 -2.93
C THR A 317 -0.69 9.78 -1.95
N PHE A 318 -1.60 8.86 -2.31
CA PHE A 318 -2.74 8.47 -1.49
C PHE A 318 -3.30 7.12 -1.96
N ASP A 319 -4.08 6.44 -1.13
CA ASP A 319 -4.87 5.29 -1.61
C ASP A 319 -6.12 5.81 -2.35
N SER A 320 -6.39 5.28 -3.54
CA SER A 320 -7.66 5.45 -4.23
C SER A 320 -8.36 4.10 -4.30
N ILE A 321 -9.56 4.04 -3.74
CA ILE A 321 -10.29 2.80 -3.54
C ILE A 321 -11.73 2.99 -3.98
N ASP A 322 -12.15 2.13 -4.90
CA ASP A 322 -13.54 2.00 -5.31
C ASP A 322 -14.15 0.75 -4.69
N HIS A 323 -14.97 0.96 -3.68
CA HIS A 323 -15.67 -0.11 -2.99
C HIS A 323 -17.05 -0.33 -3.62
N ASN A 324 -17.29 -1.52 -4.18
CA ASN A 324 -18.63 -1.88 -4.60
C ASN A 324 -19.52 -2.19 -3.38
N VAL A 325 -20.29 -1.20 -2.95
CA VAL A 325 -21.29 -1.29 -1.87
C VAL A 325 -22.68 -1.67 -2.39
N GLY A 326 -22.77 -2.05 -3.66
CA GLY A 326 -23.96 -2.58 -4.31
C GLY A 326 -24.16 -4.07 -4.07
N GLY A 327 -25.33 -4.57 -4.46
CA GLY A 327 -25.67 -5.99 -4.39
C GLY A 327 -25.43 -6.75 -5.69
N LYS A 328 -24.91 -6.09 -6.73
CA LYS A 328 -24.56 -6.68 -8.03
C LYS A 328 -23.11 -6.37 -8.39
N PRO A 329 -22.44 -7.26 -9.14
CA PRO A 329 -21.09 -6.98 -9.63
C PRO A 329 -21.12 -5.80 -10.61
N LEU A 330 -20.11 -4.94 -10.52
CA LEU A 330 -19.76 -4.03 -11.60
C LEU A 330 -19.10 -4.87 -12.69
N ASP A 331 -19.71 -4.90 -13.88
CA ASP A 331 -19.22 -5.66 -15.03
C ASP A 331 -18.65 -4.67 -16.05
N ILE A 332 -17.35 -4.76 -16.34
CA ILE A 332 -16.74 -4.02 -17.46
C ILE A 332 -16.50 -4.99 -18.61
N GLY A 333 -16.04 -6.20 -18.29
CA GLY A 333 -15.91 -7.30 -19.24
C GLY A 333 -14.46 -7.59 -19.65
N PRO A 334 -14.27 -8.54 -20.58
CA PRO A 334 -12.95 -9.05 -20.91
C PRO A 334 -12.14 -8.11 -21.79
N VAL A 335 -10.83 -8.11 -21.59
CA VAL A 335 -9.85 -7.38 -22.42
C VAL A 335 -8.61 -8.24 -22.66
N ASP A 336 -8.00 -8.11 -23.84
CA ASP A 336 -6.68 -8.67 -24.15
C ASP A 336 -5.57 -7.89 -23.43
N TYR A 337 -5.57 -7.98 -22.09
CA TYR A 337 -4.82 -7.09 -21.19
C TYR A 337 -3.33 -6.99 -21.57
N PHE A 338 -2.67 -8.13 -21.80
CA PHE A 338 -1.24 -8.22 -22.12
C PHE A 338 -0.91 -8.12 -23.62
N VAL A 339 -1.85 -7.71 -24.46
CA VAL A 339 -1.65 -7.52 -25.90
C VAL A 339 -1.16 -8.80 -26.60
N GLU A 340 -1.80 -9.93 -26.30
CA GLU A 340 -1.49 -11.23 -26.92
C GLU A 340 -2.01 -11.34 -28.37
N GLY A 341 -2.76 -10.33 -28.83
CA GLY A 341 -3.33 -10.26 -30.17
C GLY A 341 -4.67 -10.99 -30.28
N LEU A 342 -5.34 -11.18 -29.14
CA LEU A 342 -6.67 -11.77 -29.03
C LEU A 342 -7.77 -10.74 -29.34
N GLY A 343 -7.48 -9.45 -29.18
CA GLY A 343 -8.44 -8.37 -29.36
C GLY A 343 -9.50 -8.33 -28.25
N GLY A 344 -10.47 -7.42 -28.35
CA GLY A 344 -11.57 -7.32 -27.39
C GLY A 344 -12.56 -6.25 -27.82
N GLU A 345 -13.85 -6.48 -27.54
CA GLU A 345 -14.93 -5.54 -27.91
C GLU A 345 -14.65 -4.13 -27.37
N LEU A 346 -14.18 -4.03 -26.13
CA LEU A 346 -13.84 -2.74 -25.51
C LEU A 346 -12.63 -2.05 -26.18
N ILE A 347 -11.70 -2.80 -26.76
CA ILE A 347 -10.57 -2.20 -27.50
C ILE A 347 -11.09 -1.52 -28.78
N ASP A 348 -12.06 -2.12 -29.45
CA ASP A 348 -12.67 -1.56 -30.67
C ASP A 348 -13.45 -0.25 -30.40
N HIS A 349 -13.87 -0.03 -29.15
CA HIS A 349 -14.53 1.20 -28.69
C HIS A 349 -13.56 2.25 -28.12
N ASN A 350 -12.25 2.02 -28.23
CA ASN A 350 -11.18 2.95 -27.85
C ASN A 350 -11.22 3.42 -26.37
N VAL A 351 -11.73 2.59 -25.45
CA VAL A 351 -11.76 2.90 -23.99
C VAL A 351 -10.49 2.50 -23.24
N TYR A 352 -9.55 1.89 -23.94
CA TYR A 352 -8.23 1.49 -23.43
C TYR A 352 -7.11 2.21 -24.19
N THR A 353 -5.99 2.43 -23.51
CA THR A 353 -4.72 2.83 -24.13
C THR A 353 -3.63 1.82 -23.79
N LEU A 354 -2.72 1.57 -24.73
CA LEU A 354 -1.57 0.71 -24.45
C LEU A 354 -0.53 1.50 -23.67
N SER A 355 -0.22 1.07 -22.45
CA SER A 355 0.99 1.50 -21.77
C SER A 355 2.19 0.80 -22.40
N ALA A 356 3.02 1.55 -23.12
CA ALA A 356 4.26 1.01 -23.68
C ALA A 356 5.27 0.63 -22.58
N CYS A 357 5.16 1.27 -21.42
CA CYS A 357 6.01 1.08 -20.27
C CYS A 357 5.66 -0.20 -19.48
N HIS A 358 4.38 -0.47 -19.29
CA HIS A 358 3.91 -1.65 -18.55
C HIS A 358 3.50 -2.81 -19.47
N ASN A 359 3.50 -2.60 -20.79
CA ASN A 359 3.19 -3.59 -21.81
C ASN A 359 1.82 -4.26 -21.62
N HIS A 360 0.84 -3.48 -21.14
CA HIS A 360 -0.56 -3.89 -21.01
C HIS A 360 -1.51 -2.70 -21.25
N PHE A 361 -2.80 -2.97 -21.42
CA PHE A 361 -3.81 -1.94 -21.60
C PHE A 361 -4.25 -1.28 -20.29
N HIS A 362 -4.31 0.04 -20.28
CA HIS A 362 -4.88 0.85 -19.20
C HIS A 362 -6.28 1.33 -19.57
N PHE A 363 -7.22 1.22 -18.63
CA PHE A 363 -8.57 1.74 -18.77
C PHE A 363 -8.57 3.27 -18.61
N LEU A 364 -9.02 4.00 -19.63
CA LEU A 364 -8.90 5.46 -19.69
C LEU A 364 -9.89 6.21 -18.79
N TYR A 365 -10.95 5.56 -18.33
CA TYR A 365 -12.12 6.20 -17.74
C TYR A 365 -12.39 5.78 -16.29
N TYR A 366 -11.32 5.56 -15.53
CA TYR A 366 -11.39 5.19 -14.11
C TYR A 366 -11.85 6.35 -13.24
N GLY A 367 -11.11 7.47 -13.23
CA GLY A 367 -11.50 8.60 -12.40
C GLY A 367 -10.58 9.81 -12.46
N ASP A 368 -10.81 10.73 -11.53
CA ASP A 368 -10.10 12.00 -11.44
C ASP A 368 -9.55 12.27 -10.04
N PHE A 369 -8.31 12.75 -10.00
CA PHE A 369 -7.66 13.22 -8.79
C PHE A 369 -7.49 14.74 -8.80
N GLY A 370 -7.39 15.35 -7.63
CA GLY A 370 -6.93 16.73 -7.55
C GLY A 370 -6.69 17.25 -6.13
N PHE A 371 -5.95 18.35 -6.06
CA PHE A 371 -5.67 19.07 -4.82
C PHE A 371 -5.98 20.56 -4.95
N GLY A 372 -6.89 21.04 -4.11
CA GLY A 372 -7.18 22.44 -3.85
C GLY A 372 -8.15 23.19 -4.78
N SER A 373 -8.54 24.40 -4.34
CA SER A 373 -9.60 25.17 -5.00
C SER A 373 -9.08 25.94 -6.23
N GLY A 374 -9.02 25.25 -7.36
CA GLY A 374 -8.74 25.81 -8.68
C GLY A 374 -8.83 24.68 -9.69
N THR A 375 -9.73 24.78 -10.66
CA THR A 375 -10.08 23.74 -11.66
C THR A 375 -8.94 23.27 -12.59
N ASN A 376 -7.68 23.61 -12.29
CA ASN A 376 -6.50 23.36 -13.12
C ASN A 376 -5.53 22.31 -12.55
N GLN A 377 -5.85 21.64 -11.43
CA GLN A 377 -5.11 20.46 -10.94
C GLN A 377 -5.98 19.20 -10.93
N LYS A 378 -6.98 19.15 -11.82
CA LYS A 378 -7.67 17.91 -12.13
C LYS A 378 -6.72 17.07 -12.99
N VAL A 379 -6.26 15.94 -12.47
CA VAL A 379 -5.48 14.95 -13.22
C VAL A 379 -6.40 13.78 -13.47
N GLN A 380 -6.69 13.52 -14.75
CA GLN A 380 -7.38 12.29 -15.13
C GLN A 380 -6.48 11.11 -14.78
N LYS A 381 -7.03 10.17 -14.02
CA LYS A 381 -6.39 8.92 -13.66
C LYS A 381 -6.89 7.83 -14.59
N ASN A 382 -5.96 7.24 -15.34
CA ASN A 382 -6.20 5.96 -15.98
C ASN A 382 -6.14 4.85 -14.91
N GLY A 383 -7.05 3.88 -15.00
CA GLY A 383 -6.92 2.61 -14.30
C GLY A 383 -5.87 1.76 -15.00
N PHE A 384 -4.98 1.10 -14.25
CA PHE A 384 -4.13 0.07 -14.82
C PHE A 384 -5.01 -1.09 -15.29
N CYS A 385 -5.85 -1.61 -14.40
CA CYS A 385 -7.00 -2.45 -14.69
C CYS A 385 -8.05 -2.29 -13.58
N ILE A 386 -9.30 -2.65 -13.80
CA ILE A 386 -10.33 -2.62 -12.75
C ILE A 386 -10.60 -4.03 -12.28
N GLU A 387 -10.20 -4.37 -11.06
CA GLU A 387 -10.34 -5.72 -10.52
C GLU A 387 -10.73 -5.74 -9.04
N SER A 388 -10.96 -6.93 -8.49
CA SER A 388 -11.30 -7.11 -7.08
C SER A 388 -10.04 -7.45 -6.26
N THR A 389 -9.32 -6.43 -5.79
CA THR A 389 -8.03 -6.58 -5.08
C THR A 389 -8.15 -6.67 -3.55
N GLY A 390 -9.33 -6.42 -2.99
CA GLY A 390 -9.56 -6.57 -1.56
C GLY A 390 -11.04 -6.71 -1.19
N ARG A 391 -11.34 -7.27 -0.02
CA ARG A 391 -12.71 -7.52 0.44
C ARG A 391 -13.02 -6.72 1.71
N LEU A 392 -13.68 -5.58 1.57
CA LEU A 392 -13.99 -4.67 2.68
C LEU A 392 -15.42 -4.79 3.21
N SER A 393 -16.26 -5.66 2.65
CA SER A 393 -17.57 -5.98 3.22
C SER A 393 -17.65 -7.40 3.77
N ASN A 394 -18.40 -7.56 4.87
CA ASN A 394 -18.62 -8.84 5.52
C ASN A 394 -20.13 -9.07 5.71
N HIS A 395 -20.82 -9.55 4.68
CA HIS A 395 -22.24 -9.86 4.71
C HIS A 395 -22.58 -11.01 3.74
N GLU A 396 -23.82 -11.48 3.75
CA GLU A 396 -24.32 -12.65 3.02
C GLU A 396 -24.21 -12.56 1.48
N LEU A 397 -23.93 -11.36 0.97
CA LEU A 397 -23.81 -11.07 -0.45
C LEU A 397 -22.37 -10.71 -0.85
N SER A 398 -21.42 -10.61 0.09
CA SER A 398 -20.02 -10.41 -0.25
C SER A 398 -19.33 -11.76 -0.43
N ALA A 399 -19.03 -12.09 -1.69
CA ALA A 399 -18.38 -13.33 -2.09
C ALA A 399 -17.00 -13.49 -1.43
N LEU A 400 -16.55 -14.73 -1.22
CA LEU A 400 -15.19 -15.00 -0.72
C LEU A 400 -14.16 -15.04 -1.84
N HIS A 401 -14.60 -15.29 -3.06
CA HIS A 401 -13.78 -15.36 -4.25
C HIS A 401 -14.37 -14.49 -5.36
N THR A 402 -13.53 -14.16 -6.33
CA THR A 402 -13.84 -13.27 -7.44
C THR A 402 -13.22 -13.84 -8.71
N GLU A 403 -13.92 -13.68 -9.83
CA GLU A 403 -13.39 -13.93 -11.17
C GLU A 403 -12.97 -12.63 -11.86
N ARG A 404 -12.99 -11.51 -11.12
CA ARG A 404 -12.62 -10.19 -11.61
C ARG A 404 -11.13 -9.99 -11.48
N SER A 405 -10.46 -9.89 -12.61
CA SER A 405 -9.03 -9.70 -12.76
C SER A 405 -8.76 -8.66 -13.84
N CYS A 406 -7.49 -8.29 -14.04
CA CYS A 406 -7.12 -7.42 -15.16
C CYS A 406 -7.58 -7.93 -16.55
N GLU A 407 -7.74 -9.24 -16.74
CA GLU A 407 -8.23 -9.84 -18.01
C GLU A 407 -9.76 -9.82 -18.12
N ASN A 408 -10.48 -9.83 -16.99
CA ASN A 408 -11.94 -9.80 -16.92
C ASN A 408 -12.38 -8.74 -15.90
N GLN A 409 -12.45 -7.49 -16.35
CA GLN A 409 -12.50 -6.35 -15.46
C GLN A 409 -13.88 -6.14 -14.83
N GLY A 410 -13.86 -5.65 -13.59
CA GLY A 410 -15.04 -5.40 -12.78
C GLY A 410 -14.74 -5.47 -11.28
N VAL A 411 -15.74 -5.15 -10.46
CA VAL A 411 -15.64 -5.21 -9.00
C VAL A 411 -16.84 -5.95 -8.44
N ASP A 412 -16.61 -7.06 -7.75
CA ASP A 412 -17.69 -7.88 -7.18
C ASP A 412 -18.31 -7.23 -5.92
N PRO A 413 -19.56 -7.58 -5.55
CA PRO A 413 -20.21 -7.03 -4.36
C PRO A 413 -19.36 -7.20 -3.11
N GLY A 414 -19.11 -6.09 -2.41
CA GLY A 414 -18.32 -6.08 -1.19
C GLY A 414 -16.81 -6.15 -1.37
N TRP A 415 -16.34 -6.24 -2.62
CA TRP A 415 -14.93 -6.11 -2.99
C TRP A 415 -14.59 -4.67 -3.38
N VAL A 416 -13.30 -4.40 -3.45
CA VAL A 416 -12.75 -3.12 -3.84
C VAL A 416 -11.72 -3.27 -4.94
N ASP A 417 -11.62 -2.23 -5.76
CA ASP A 417 -10.47 -1.96 -6.59
C ASP A 417 -9.58 -0.94 -5.85
N LEU A 418 -8.47 -1.41 -5.29
CA LEU A 418 -7.50 -0.63 -4.52
C LEU A 418 -6.25 -0.32 -5.35
N TYR A 419 -5.97 0.96 -5.47
CA TYR A 419 -4.68 1.51 -5.90
C TYR A 419 -4.04 2.18 -4.69
N SER A 420 -2.95 1.62 -4.17
CA SER A 420 -2.34 2.13 -2.95
C SER A 420 -1.40 3.33 -3.17
N ALA A 421 -1.21 4.10 -2.12
CA ALA A 421 -0.18 5.12 -2.05
C ALA A 421 1.20 4.44 -2.19
N GLY A 422 1.94 4.81 -3.23
CA GLY A 422 3.24 4.21 -3.57
C GLY A 422 3.25 3.67 -5.00
N LEU A 423 2.10 3.17 -5.47
CA LEU A 423 1.90 2.72 -6.84
C LEU A 423 2.20 3.84 -7.84
N THR A 424 2.89 3.48 -8.93
CA THR A 424 3.20 4.41 -10.01
C THR A 424 1.93 5.07 -10.57
N CYS A 425 1.98 6.38 -10.80
CA CYS A 425 0.86 7.21 -11.27
C CYS A 425 -0.32 7.31 -10.30
N ASN A 426 -0.17 6.97 -9.02
CA ASN A 426 -1.21 7.13 -8.00
C ASN A 426 -0.93 8.31 -7.06
N TRP A 427 -0.95 9.51 -7.64
CA TRP A 427 -0.64 10.76 -6.95
C TRP A 427 -1.17 12.00 -7.67
N VAL A 428 -1.12 13.14 -6.99
CA VAL A 428 -1.18 14.48 -7.59
C VAL A 428 0.21 15.11 -7.58
N ASP A 429 0.70 15.57 -8.73
CA ASP A 429 1.94 16.37 -8.82
C ASP A 429 1.70 17.78 -8.25
N ILE A 430 2.23 18.01 -7.06
CA ILE A 430 2.09 19.27 -6.31
C ILE A 430 3.35 20.13 -6.38
N THR A 431 4.23 19.89 -7.36
CA THR A 431 5.51 20.63 -7.51
C THR A 431 5.30 22.13 -7.62
N GLU A 432 4.27 22.56 -8.36
CA GLU A 432 3.94 23.98 -8.60
C GLU A 432 3.00 24.58 -7.53
N VAL A 433 2.63 23.81 -6.49
CA VAL A 433 1.81 24.34 -5.38
C VAL A 433 2.64 25.31 -4.54
N ASP A 434 2.23 26.58 -4.52
CA ASP A 434 2.92 27.64 -3.79
C ASP A 434 2.76 27.50 -2.27
N THR A 435 3.82 27.01 -1.63
CA THR A 435 3.96 26.92 -0.17
C THR A 435 4.96 27.93 0.40
N SER A 436 5.35 28.94 -0.39
CA SER A 436 6.40 29.90 -0.02
C SER A 436 6.08 30.70 1.26
N THR A 437 4.78 30.95 1.50
CA THR A 437 4.27 31.70 2.66
C THR A 437 4.04 30.84 3.90
N GLY A 438 4.04 29.50 3.78
CA GLY A 438 3.77 28.57 4.87
C GLY A 438 3.20 27.24 4.37
N ALA A 439 2.87 26.35 5.31
CA ALA A 439 2.10 25.16 4.99
C ALA A 439 0.72 25.55 4.43
N LEU A 440 0.21 24.78 3.48
CA LEU A 440 -1.08 24.99 2.82
C LEU A 440 -2.00 23.82 3.15
N THR A 441 -3.15 24.10 3.74
CA THR A 441 -4.21 23.10 3.94
C THR A 441 -5.28 23.32 2.89
N ASP A 442 -5.60 22.28 2.13
CA ASP A 442 -6.67 22.28 1.13
C ASP A 442 -7.27 20.87 0.97
N THR A 443 -8.13 20.68 -0.01
CA THR A 443 -8.90 19.44 -0.24
C THR A 443 -8.19 18.55 -1.26
N LEU A 444 -7.85 17.33 -0.87
CA LEU A 444 -7.56 16.22 -1.79
C LEU A 444 -8.87 15.52 -2.12
N PHE A 445 -9.12 15.24 -3.40
CA PHE A 445 -10.30 14.48 -3.83
C PHE A 445 -9.95 13.37 -4.80
N PHE A 446 -10.77 12.32 -4.76
CA PHE A 446 -10.90 11.30 -5.78
C PHE A 446 -12.37 11.26 -6.22
N GLN A 447 -12.60 11.41 -7.51
CA GLN A 447 -13.89 11.19 -8.16
C GLN A 447 -13.77 9.93 -9.03
N SER A 448 -14.41 8.85 -8.62
CA SER A 448 -14.60 7.66 -9.45
C SER A 448 -15.64 7.94 -10.53
N ASN A 449 -15.54 7.20 -11.63
CA ASN A 449 -16.51 7.12 -12.71
C ASN A 449 -17.10 8.47 -13.21
N PRO A 450 -16.33 9.56 -13.32
CA PRO A 450 -16.85 10.91 -13.57
C PRO A 450 -17.62 11.03 -14.90
N ASP A 451 -17.30 10.15 -15.84
CA ASP A 451 -17.83 10.15 -17.21
C ASP A 451 -18.78 8.96 -17.48
N GLY A 452 -19.12 8.17 -16.46
CA GLY A 452 -20.13 7.10 -16.53
C GLY A 452 -19.75 5.89 -17.40
N PHE A 453 -18.47 5.58 -17.56
CA PHE A 453 -17.99 4.43 -18.33
C PHE A 453 -18.02 3.11 -17.55
N MET A 454 -18.10 3.18 -16.22
CA MET A 454 -18.34 2.04 -15.34
C MET A 454 -19.85 2.00 -15.04
N CYS A 455 -20.57 1.02 -15.56
CA CYS A 455 -22.03 1.02 -15.46
C CYS A 455 -22.52 0.67 -14.05
N GLU A 456 -22.89 1.68 -13.26
CA GLU A 456 -23.52 1.55 -11.94
C GLU A 456 -25.03 1.37 -12.05
N GLY A 457 -25.42 0.28 -12.69
CA GLY A 457 -26.81 -0.01 -13.05
C GLY A 457 -26.92 -1.31 -13.83
N GLU A 458 -27.80 -1.33 -14.85
CA GLU A 458 -27.92 -2.46 -15.76
C GLU A 458 -27.29 -2.12 -17.12
N LEU A 459 -26.29 -2.91 -17.51
CA LEU A 459 -25.72 -2.85 -18.86
C LEU A 459 -26.78 -3.26 -19.89
N VAL A 460 -27.00 -2.42 -20.89
CA VAL A 460 -27.87 -2.78 -22.01
C VAL A 460 -27.12 -3.74 -22.93
N LYS A 461 -27.67 -4.95 -23.08
CA LYS A 461 -27.09 -6.02 -23.90
C LYS A 461 -27.96 -6.33 -25.13
N GLN A 462 -27.33 -6.79 -26.19
CA GLN A 462 -27.98 -7.32 -27.40
C GLN A 462 -28.57 -8.72 -27.13
N GLU A 463 -29.29 -9.30 -28.12
CA GLU A 463 -29.94 -10.61 -27.96
C GLU A 463 -28.93 -11.78 -27.77
N ASP A 464 -27.71 -11.62 -28.27
CA ASP A 464 -26.59 -12.55 -28.11
C ASP A 464 -25.80 -12.36 -26.79
N GLY A 465 -26.08 -11.29 -26.04
CA GLY A 465 -25.45 -10.99 -24.76
C GLY A 465 -24.30 -9.97 -24.83
N ASP A 466 -23.94 -9.51 -26.03
CA ASP A 466 -22.89 -8.50 -26.22
C ASP A 466 -23.36 -7.12 -25.75
N GLN A 467 -22.44 -6.28 -25.30
CA GLN A 467 -22.76 -4.97 -24.75
C GLN A 467 -23.19 -3.99 -25.86
N VAL A 468 -24.15 -3.13 -25.57
CA VAL A 468 -24.52 -2.02 -26.48
C VAL A 468 -23.69 -0.81 -26.13
N PHE A 469 -23.13 -0.15 -27.15
CA PHE A 469 -22.34 1.07 -27.00
C PHE A 469 -23.01 2.26 -27.68
N GLU A 470 -22.80 3.45 -27.11
CA GLU A 470 -23.23 4.73 -27.66
C GLU A 470 -22.03 5.66 -27.92
N PRO A 471 -22.08 6.47 -29.01
CA PRO A 471 -21.01 7.42 -29.28
C PRO A 471 -20.95 8.53 -28.24
N THR A 472 -19.73 8.93 -27.89
CA THR A 472 -19.49 10.05 -26.98
C THR A 472 -18.83 11.23 -27.68
N ASP A 473 -18.63 12.34 -26.96
CA ASP A 473 -17.82 13.47 -27.42
C ASP A 473 -16.31 13.28 -27.13
N PHE A 474 -15.91 12.16 -26.51
CA PHE A 474 -14.51 11.87 -26.18
C PHE A 474 -13.73 11.32 -27.38
N THR A 475 -12.41 11.54 -27.35
CA THR A 475 -11.47 10.98 -28.31
C THR A 475 -10.32 10.32 -27.57
N SER A 476 -9.86 9.17 -28.07
CA SER A 476 -8.69 8.49 -27.51
C SER A 476 -7.41 9.31 -27.73
N PRO A 477 -6.29 8.95 -27.09
CA PRO A 477 -4.99 9.60 -27.36
C PRO A 477 -4.58 9.55 -28.85
N ALA A 478 -5.04 8.55 -29.59
CA ALA A 478 -4.83 8.44 -31.04
C ALA A 478 -5.77 9.33 -31.88
N GLY A 479 -6.73 10.01 -31.26
CA GLY A 479 -7.73 10.87 -31.92
C GLY A 479 -8.93 10.12 -32.50
N GLU A 480 -9.11 8.85 -32.14
CA GLU A 480 -10.25 8.04 -32.58
C GLU A 480 -11.48 8.32 -31.70
N PRO A 481 -12.71 8.23 -32.25
CA PRO A 481 -13.93 8.36 -31.46
C PRO A 481 -14.00 7.28 -30.38
N VAL A 482 -14.48 7.66 -29.20
CA VAL A 482 -14.71 6.74 -28.09
C VAL A 482 -16.21 6.51 -27.93
N ASP A 483 -16.59 5.24 -27.81
CA ASP A 483 -17.95 4.86 -27.48
C ASP A 483 -17.99 4.33 -26.03
N ARG A 484 -19.14 4.50 -25.38
CA ARG A 484 -19.35 4.11 -23.98
C ARG A 484 -20.43 3.04 -23.86
N PRO A 485 -20.37 2.11 -22.89
CA PRO A 485 -21.51 1.27 -22.51
C PRO A 485 -22.80 2.09 -22.41
N VAL A 486 -23.87 1.58 -23.01
CA VAL A 486 -25.21 2.04 -22.66
C VAL A 486 -25.58 1.45 -21.32
N CYS A 487 -25.80 2.31 -20.35
CA CYS A 487 -26.11 1.96 -18.97
C CYS A 487 -27.47 2.51 -18.56
N ASP A 488 -28.36 1.64 -18.07
CA ASP A 488 -29.54 2.05 -17.31
C ASP A 488 -29.11 2.28 -15.85
N VAL A 489 -28.53 3.47 -15.59
CA VAL A 489 -27.96 3.86 -14.29
C VAL A 489 -29.01 3.77 -13.17
N ALA A 490 -28.63 3.18 -12.04
CA ALA A 490 -29.49 3.08 -10.87
C ALA A 490 -29.56 4.41 -10.11
N GLU A 491 -30.72 4.72 -9.53
CA GLU A 491 -30.91 5.99 -8.81
C GLU A 491 -30.03 6.03 -7.55
N GLY A 492 -29.14 7.02 -7.47
CA GLY A 492 -28.37 7.36 -6.27
C GLY A 492 -26.98 6.70 -6.17
N THR A 493 -26.57 5.87 -7.12
CA THR A 493 -25.23 5.24 -7.10
C THR A 493 -24.11 6.26 -7.33
N GLU A 494 -24.35 7.26 -8.19
CA GLU A 494 -23.38 8.33 -8.46
C GLU A 494 -23.15 9.29 -7.26
N ASP A 495 -23.97 9.22 -6.20
CA ASP A 495 -23.90 10.16 -5.07
C ASP A 495 -22.64 9.96 -4.19
N ASN A 496 -22.01 8.78 -4.27
CA ASN A 496 -20.88 8.35 -3.43
C ASN A 496 -19.58 8.07 -4.20
N ASP A 497 -19.55 8.38 -5.49
CA ASP A 497 -18.36 8.30 -6.33
C ASP A 497 -17.29 9.34 -6.00
N ARG A 498 -17.58 10.27 -5.08
CA ARG A 498 -16.65 11.35 -4.71
C ARG A 498 -16.23 11.25 -3.25
N GLY A 499 -14.93 11.05 -3.04
CA GLY A 499 -14.28 11.17 -1.74
C GLY A 499 -13.45 12.44 -1.63
N GLU A 500 -13.49 13.09 -0.46
CA GLU A 500 -12.70 14.28 -0.16
C GLU A 500 -12.11 14.19 1.25
N VAL A 501 -10.84 14.58 1.38
CA VAL A 501 -10.16 14.71 2.68
C VAL A 501 -9.36 16.02 2.73
N SER A 502 -9.22 16.58 3.93
CA SER A 502 -8.40 17.77 4.13
C SER A 502 -6.95 17.38 4.35
N VAL A 503 -6.05 17.87 3.50
CA VAL A 503 -4.61 17.55 3.52
C VAL A 503 -3.81 18.83 3.74
N THR A 504 -2.76 18.74 4.56
CA THR A 504 -1.82 19.84 4.77
C THR A 504 -0.50 19.55 4.08
N ILE A 505 -0.18 20.35 3.07
CA ILE A 505 1.09 20.31 2.36
C ILE A 505 2.09 21.18 3.11
N PRO A 506 3.21 20.62 3.59
CA PRO A 506 4.20 21.39 4.32
C PRO A 506 4.95 22.35 3.37
N LYS A 507 5.52 23.41 3.95
CA LYS A 507 6.40 24.34 3.22
C LYS A 507 7.66 23.67 2.69
N VAL A 508 8.26 22.80 3.50
CA VAL A 508 9.40 21.97 3.17
C VAL A 508 9.18 20.61 3.83
N GLY A 509 9.70 19.57 3.20
CA GLY A 509 9.57 18.21 3.71
C GLY A 509 8.37 17.44 3.16
N GLY A 510 8.17 16.26 3.71
CA GLY A 510 7.22 15.25 3.25
C GLY A 510 7.00 14.15 4.29
N ALA A 511 6.88 12.91 3.84
CA ALA A 511 6.60 11.75 4.69
C ALA A 511 7.61 11.59 5.84
N MET A 512 8.91 11.70 5.56
CA MET A 512 9.97 11.51 6.54
C MET A 512 10.02 12.60 7.61
N SER A 513 9.68 13.85 7.26
CA SER A 513 9.53 14.94 8.24
C SER A 513 8.12 15.11 8.83
N SER A 514 7.18 14.25 8.44
CA SER A 514 5.87 14.18 9.09
C SER A 514 5.96 13.39 10.41
N PRO A 515 5.10 13.65 11.40
CA PRO A 515 5.04 12.82 12.60
C PRO A 515 4.77 11.36 12.26
N CYS A 516 5.32 10.42 13.03
CA CYS A 516 4.95 9.01 12.90
C CYS A 516 3.47 8.86 13.28
N SER A 517 2.66 8.37 12.33
CA SER A 517 1.19 8.33 12.44
C SER A 517 0.67 7.27 13.41
N ASP A 518 1.44 6.21 13.69
CA ASP A 518 0.99 5.03 14.44
C ASP A 518 1.80 4.71 15.72
N ASP A 519 2.88 5.45 16.01
CA ASP A 519 3.85 5.17 17.10
C ASP A 519 4.40 3.72 17.05
N GLN A 520 4.30 3.02 15.91
CA GLN A 520 4.80 1.65 15.74
C GLN A 520 6.19 1.62 15.13
N GLN A 521 6.55 2.58 14.28
CA GLN A 521 7.87 2.61 13.66
C GLN A 521 8.93 3.16 14.61
N LEU A 522 9.96 2.35 14.89
CA LEU A 522 10.95 2.61 15.93
C LEU A 522 12.38 2.49 15.38
N GLY A 523 13.31 3.23 15.98
CA GLY A 523 14.72 3.15 15.61
C GLY A 523 15.10 4.03 14.41
N PRO A 524 16.31 3.83 13.87
CA PRO A 524 16.92 4.75 12.91
C PRO A 524 16.40 4.57 11.48
N GLN A 525 15.81 3.41 11.15
CA GLN A 525 15.40 3.09 9.78
C GLN A 525 14.00 3.63 9.42
N ARG A 526 13.27 4.21 10.38
CA ARG A 526 11.93 4.76 10.14
C ARG A 526 11.92 5.95 9.17
N ASN A 527 10.77 6.19 8.54
CA ASN A 527 10.56 7.27 7.57
C ASN A 527 9.52 8.28 8.06
N CYS A 528 9.66 8.68 9.32
CA CYS A 528 8.82 9.65 9.99
C CYS A 528 9.54 10.25 11.21
N GLY A 529 9.05 11.38 11.70
CA GLY A 529 9.48 12.03 12.93
C GLY A 529 10.77 12.86 12.82
N PHE A 530 11.24 13.13 11.60
CA PHE A 530 12.44 13.93 11.39
C PHE A 530 12.15 15.42 11.28
N THR A 531 13.16 16.23 11.58
CA THR A 531 13.12 17.68 11.43
C THR A 531 14.32 18.14 10.62
N GLN A 532 14.05 18.90 9.55
CA GLN A 532 15.12 19.53 8.78
C GLN A 532 15.85 20.59 9.61
N GLN A 533 17.18 20.50 9.63
CA GLN A 533 18.05 21.43 10.33
C GLN A 533 18.36 22.65 9.46
N THR A 534 18.40 23.83 10.09
CA THR A 534 19.01 25.02 9.51
C THR A 534 20.46 25.12 9.97
N ASN A 535 21.35 25.48 9.07
CA ASN A 535 22.74 25.74 9.42
C ASN A 535 22.92 27.06 10.19
N THR A 536 24.16 27.39 10.57
CA THR A 536 24.50 28.62 11.30
C THR A 536 24.25 29.92 10.52
N THR A 537 23.98 29.85 9.20
CA THR A 537 23.57 30.98 8.36
C THR A 537 22.06 31.00 8.07
N ASN A 538 21.26 30.18 8.78
CA ASN A 538 19.82 30.00 8.60
C ASN A 538 19.42 29.47 7.22
N SER A 539 20.30 28.71 6.56
CA SER A 539 19.99 28.00 5.31
C SER A 539 19.52 26.58 5.59
N LEU A 540 18.45 26.15 4.92
CA LEU A 540 17.95 24.77 4.92
C LEU A 540 18.74 23.85 3.98
N LEU A 541 19.47 24.44 3.04
CA LEU A 541 20.36 23.74 2.11
C LEU A 541 21.81 24.08 2.40
N LEU A 542 22.65 23.04 2.45
CA LEU A 542 24.09 23.14 2.54
C LEU A 542 24.73 22.92 1.16
N THR A 543 25.92 23.48 0.98
CA THR A 543 26.73 23.26 -0.22
C THR A 543 27.89 22.35 0.11
N CYS A 544 28.13 21.37 -0.75
CA CYS A 544 29.28 20.48 -0.70
C CYS A 544 29.99 20.46 -2.08
N ASN A 545 31.16 19.83 -2.19
CA ASN A 545 31.97 19.88 -3.41
C ASN A 545 31.99 18.54 -4.18
N PRO A 546 31.19 18.40 -5.26
CA PRO A 546 31.17 17.17 -6.05
C PRO A 546 32.44 16.97 -6.90
N ALA A 547 33.19 18.04 -7.21
CA ALA A 547 34.32 18.00 -8.14
C ALA A 547 35.65 17.52 -7.52
N GLY A 548 35.67 17.23 -6.21
CA GLY A 548 36.90 16.90 -5.48
C GLY A 548 37.25 15.41 -5.41
N GLY A 549 36.29 14.51 -5.62
CA GLY A 549 36.42 13.09 -5.25
C GLY A 549 36.74 12.85 -3.76
N ALA A 550 36.71 13.92 -2.95
CA ALA A 550 36.98 13.93 -1.53
C ALA A 550 35.62 13.98 -0.82
N ASN A 551 35.49 13.17 0.21
CA ASN A 551 34.29 13.20 1.05
C ASN A 551 34.22 14.56 1.77
N ASP A 552 33.03 15.14 1.81
CA ASP A 552 32.72 16.29 2.65
C ASP A 552 32.41 15.82 4.07
N THR A 553 32.38 16.74 5.02
CA THR A 553 32.12 16.41 6.43
C THR A 553 31.18 17.43 7.04
N ILE A 554 30.09 16.93 7.60
CA ILE A 554 29.22 17.67 8.52
C ILE A 554 29.68 17.37 9.94
N ARG A 555 29.71 18.39 10.78
CA ARG A 555 30.03 18.23 12.20
C ARG A 555 28.78 18.43 13.04
N CYS A 556 28.40 17.41 13.77
CA CYS A 556 27.30 17.46 14.72
C CYS A 556 27.84 17.67 16.13
N ASN A 557 27.28 18.62 16.88
CA ASN A 557 27.51 18.62 18.33
C ASN A 557 26.62 17.52 18.96
N GLY A 558 27.11 16.80 19.97
CA GLY A 558 26.31 15.77 20.66
C GLY A 558 25.18 16.35 21.54
N GLY A 559 24.89 17.66 21.45
CA GLY A 559 24.04 18.35 22.41
C GLY A 559 24.63 18.44 23.82
N SER A 560 23.76 18.73 24.79
CA SER A 560 24.13 18.85 26.21
C SER A 560 24.54 17.51 26.83
N VAL A 561 25.44 17.51 27.82
CA VAL A 561 25.86 16.28 28.53
C VAL A 561 24.64 15.50 29.02
N GLY A 562 24.56 14.22 28.64
CA GLY A 562 23.41 13.36 28.97
C GLY A 562 22.26 13.42 27.96
N ALA A 563 22.41 14.12 26.84
CA ALA A 563 21.47 14.06 25.72
C ALA A 563 21.32 12.63 25.19
N GLN A 564 20.09 12.29 24.81
CA GLN A 564 19.77 11.00 24.20
C GLN A 564 20.30 10.94 22.75
N PRO A 565 20.53 9.73 22.21
CA PRO A 565 21.00 9.57 20.84
C PRO A 565 20.06 10.19 19.80
N MET A 566 20.64 10.83 18.79
CA MET A 566 19.91 11.45 17.68
C MET A 566 20.30 10.75 16.38
N ILE A 567 19.34 10.48 15.51
CA ILE A 567 19.54 10.09 14.13
C ILE A 567 19.84 11.36 13.33
N VAL A 568 20.85 11.29 12.47
CA VAL A 568 21.17 12.32 11.48
C VAL A 568 21.11 11.68 10.10
N ARG A 569 20.18 12.15 9.26
CA ARG A 569 20.02 11.72 7.88
C ARG A 569 20.39 12.87 6.94
N ILE A 570 21.31 12.61 6.03
CA ILE A 570 21.74 13.56 4.99
C ILE A 570 21.05 13.14 3.71
N CYS A 571 20.21 14.03 3.19
CA CYS A 571 19.52 13.85 1.91
C CYS A 571 20.10 14.78 0.86
N GLU A 572 19.90 14.43 -0.40
CA GLU A 572 20.12 15.36 -1.51
C GLU A 572 19.26 16.63 -1.36
N GLY A 573 19.79 17.75 -1.84
CA GLY A 573 19.05 19.00 -1.97
C GLY A 573 18.77 19.31 -3.43
N SER A 574 17.54 19.72 -3.74
CA SER A 574 17.19 20.18 -5.08
C SER A 574 17.52 21.65 -5.26
N ILE A 575 18.27 21.97 -6.31
CA ILE A 575 18.55 23.34 -6.76
C ILE A 575 17.27 23.96 -7.34
N ALA A 576 16.50 23.20 -8.11
CA ALA A 576 15.29 23.68 -8.76
C ALA A 576 14.21 24.06 -7.73
N LEU A 577 13.97 23.19 -6.75
CA LEU A 577 12.97 23.38 -5.70
C LEU A 577 13.47 24.29 -4.57
N GLY A 578 14.79 24.46 -4.43
CA GLY A 578 15.39 25.22 -3.33
C GLY A 578 15.13 24.59 -1.94
N ALA A 579 14.90 23.28 -1.89
CA ALA A 579 14.58 22.53 -0.68
C ALA A 579 15.30 21.17 -0.64
N GLY A 580 15.33 20.53 0.54
CA GLY A 580 15.80 19.15 0.69
C GLY A 580 14.76 18.16 0.13
N THR A 581 15.20 17.00 -0.35
CA THR A 581 14.33 16.02 -1.02
C THR A 581 13.70 15.00 -0.07
N ASP A 582 13.55 15.33 1.23
CA ASP A 582 12.89 14.49 2.25
C ASP A 582 13.07 12.96 2.06
N CYS A 583 14.32 12.48 2.08
CA CYS A 583 14.66 11.14 1.63
C CYS A 583 14.26 10.02 2.61
N SER A 584 13.62 8.98 2.08
CA SER A 584 13.34 7.73 2.79
C SER A 584 14.63 6.95 3.06
N PHE A 585 14.58 6.05 4.04
CA PHE A 585 15.69 5.16 4.34
C PHE A 585 15.94 4.24 3.15
N GLY A 586 17.17 4.20 2.67
CA GLY A 586 17.57 3.36 1.54
C GLY A 586 17.25 3.93 0.16
N SER A 587 16.56 5.07 0.05
CA SER A 587 16.28 5.68 -1.26
C SER A 587 17.56 6.23 -1.91
N ASP A 588 17.54 6.36 -3.23
CA ASP A 588 18.68 6.81 -4.05
C ASP A 588 19.21 8.22 -3.67
N ASN A 589 18.35 9.06 -3.11
CA ASN A 589 18.64 10.40 -2.64
C ASN A 589 18.97 10.49 -1.14
N MET A 590 19.04 9.35 -0.44
CA MET A 590 19.65 9.26 0.89
C MET A 590 21.16 9.10 0.77
N ILE A 591 21.90 10.14 1.16
CA ILE A 591 23.36 10.16 1.04
C ILE A 591 24.03 9.41 2.19
N SER A 592 23.53 9.61 3.41
CA SER A 592 24.07 8.97 4.60
C SER A 592 23.09 9.05 5.76
N GLN A 593 23.17 8.07 6.66
CA GLN A 593 22.52 8.13 7.96
C GLN A 593 23.51 7.73 9.05
N THR A 594 23.48 8.41 10.18
CA THR A 594 24.33 8.11 11.34
C THR A 594 23.58 8.38 12.63
N VAL A 595 23.71 7.48 13.60
CA VAL A 595 23.26 7.72 14.98
C VAL A 595 24.36 8.44 15.74
N VAL A 596 24.09 9.68 16.13
CA VAL A 596 24.99 10.51 16.93
C VAL A 596 24.64 10.34 18.39
N THR A 597 25.60 9.80 19.13
CA THR A 597 25.50 9.57 20.58
C THR A 597 26.37 10.59 21.32
N ASN A 598 26.02 10.94 22.56
CA ASN A 598 26.76 11.97 23.31
C ASN A 598 27.62 11.42 24.45
N PRO A 599 28.89 11.07 24.20
CA PRO A 599 29.81 10.76 25.28
C PRO A 599 30.68 11.95 25.76
N ALA A 600 30.62 13.15 25.15
CA ALA A 600 31.28 14.44 25.52
C ALA A 600 32.01 15.19 24.36
N GLY A 601 31.50 15.18 23.11
CA GLY A 601 32.18 15.86 21.99
C GLY A 601 31.34 16.03 20.72
N ASN A 602 31.99 16.58 19.67
CA ASN A 602 31.43 16.68 18.33
C ASN A 602 31.68 15.38 17.55
N THR A 603 30.73 15.00 16.70
CA THR A 603 30.80 13.84 15.81
C THR A 603 30.92 14.30 14.36
N ASP A 604 31.84 13.71 13.63
CA ASP A 604 32.07 14.01 12.21
C ASP A 604 31.35 12.96 11.36
N ILE A 605 30.48 13.42 10.47
CA ILE A 605 29.81 12.57 9.50
C ILE A 605 30.41 12.88 8.14
N THR A 606 31.17 11.92 7.62
CA THR A 606 31.85 12.03 6.33
C THR A 606 31.02 11.36 5.24
N PHE A 607 30.75 12.07 4.14
CA PHE A 607 29.86 11.59 3.07
C PHE A 607 30.35 12.02 1.68
N ALA A 608 29.91 11.31 0.65
CA ALA A 608 30.14 11.69 -0.74
C ALA A 608 29.12 12.76 -1.15
N CYS A 609 29.61 13.90 -1.63
CA CYS A 609 28.73 14.96 -2.12
C CYS A 609 27.99 14.49 -3.40
N PRO A 610 26.67 14.70 -3.52
CA PRO A 610 25.89 14.19 -4.64
C PRO A 610 26.35 14.84 -5.95
N GLY A 611 26.48 14.01 -6.98
CA GLY A 611 26.83 14.43 -8.34
C GLY A 611 25.67 15.14 -9.05
N ALA A 612 25.93 15.59 -10.27
CA ALA A 612 24.86 16.14 -11.12
C ALA A 612 23.93 15.03 -11.59
N ARG A 613 22.61 15.25 -11.49
CA ARG A 613 21.58 14.41 -12.12
C ARG A 613 21.25 14.89 -13.53
N ASP A 614 21.21 16.21 -13.73
CA ASP A 614 21.01 16.84 -15.03
C ASP A 614 21.67 18.24 -15.11
N THR A 615 21.26 19.07 -16.07
CA THR A 615 21.78 20.43 -16.28
C THR A 615 21.27 21.46 -15.27
N THR A 616 20.18 21.16 -14.56
CA THR A 616 19.57 22.00 -13.51
C THR A 616 20.06 21.55 -12.14
N GLU A 617 19.89 20.25 -11.85
CA GLU A 617 20.37 19.56 -10.67
C GLU A 617 21.84 19.18 -10.84
N THR A 618 22.68 20.21 -10.83
CA THR A 618 24.14 20.12 -11.01
C THR A 618 24.90 19.48 -9.84
N GLY A 619 24.19 18.95 -8.84
CA GLY A 619 24.75 18.37 -7.63
C GLY A 619 25.27 19.42 -6.63
N GLY A 620 25.97 18.98 -5.60
CA GLY A 620 26.59 19.89 -4.64
C GLY A 620 25.64 20.51 -3.61
N ARG A 621 24.45 19.94 -3.42
CA ARG A 621 23.44 20.39 -2.45
C ARG A 621 22.96 19.24 -1.60
N ILE A 622 22.85 19.50 -0.30
CA ILE A 622 22.35 18.54 0.69
C ILE A 622 21.43 19.23 1.69
N ALA A 623 20.58 18.44 2.32
CA ALA A 623 19.77 18.81 3.47
C ALA A 623 20.05 17.83 4.62
N VAL A 624 20.07 18.36 5.84
CA VAL A 624 20.31 17.57 7.06
C VAL A 624 19.03 17.46 7.84
N TYR A 625 18.61 16.24 8.14
CA TYR A 625 17.43 15.92 8.91
C TYR A 625 17.85 15.21 10.19
N THR A 626 17.17 15.51 11.29
CA THR A 626 17.45 14.86 12.57
C THR A 626 16.18 14.41 13.25
N ALA A 627 16.28 13.29 13.97
CA ALA A 627 15.20 12.75 14.79
C ALA A 627 15.81 12.15 16.06
N PRO A 628 15.10 12.12 17.19
CA PRO A 628 15.52 11.28 18.32
C PRO A 628 15.56 9.81 17.90
N LEU A 629 16.54 9.03 18.36
CA LEU A 629 16.56 7.59 18.07
C LEU A 629 15.28 6.90 18.56
N TYR A 630 14.77 7.33 19.72
CA TYR A 630 13.50 6.90 20.30
C TYR A 630 12.61 8.12 20.55
N GLU A 631 11.41 8.18 19.95
CA GLU A 631 10.60 9.41 19.92
C GLU A 631 10.28 10.00 21.30
N ALA A 632 10.03 9.15 22.29
CA ALA A 632 9.71 9.59 23.65
C ALA A 632 10.82 10.40 24.33
N ASP A 633 12.06 10.35 23.81
CA ASP A 633 13.16 11.18 24.31
C ASP A 633 13.04 12.65 23.92
N GLY A 634 12.31 12.93 22.84
CA GLY A 634 12.25 14.25 22.23
C GLY A 634 13.60 14.73 21.67
N PRO A 635 13.62 15.91 21.04
CA PRO A 635 14.85 16.44 20.45
C PRO A 635 15.90 16.79 21.50
N ALA A 636 17.17 16.47 21.22
CA ALA A 636 18.28 16.82 22.09
C ALA A 636 18.53 18.34 22.11
N ALA A 637 18.44 18.95 23.30
CA ALA A 637 18.64 20.39 23.46
C ALA A 637 20.05 20.84 23.05
N GLY A 638 20.11 21.78 22.10
CA GLY A 638 21.35 22.34 21.56
C GLY A 638 22.00 21.49 20.48
N PHE A 639 21.38 20.38 20.05
CA PHE A 639 21.85 19.56 18.93
C PHE A 639 21.82 20.36 17.63
N ILE A 640 22.96 20.42 16.93
CA ILE A 640 23.08 21.04 15.61
C ILE A 640 24.15 20.31 14.82
N CYS A 641 23.94 20.19 13.51
CA CYS A 641 24.88 19.65 12.54
C CYS A 641 25.12 20.72 11.47
N ASP A 642 26.38 21.11 11.25
CA ASP A 642 26.76 22.14 10.27
C ASP A 642 28.00 21.80 9.42
#